data_AF-A0A662SLA6-F1
#
_entry.id   AF-A0A662SLA6-F1
#
_cell.length_a   1.000
_cell.length_b   1.000
_cell.length_c   1.000
_cell.angle_alpha   90.00
_cell.angle_beta   90.00
_cell.angle_gamma   90.00
#
_symmetry.space_group_name_H-M   'P 1'
#
loop_
_entity.id
_entity.type
_entity.pdbx_description
1 polymer ?
#
loop_
_entity_poly.entity_id
_entity_poly.type
_entity_poly.pdbx_seq_one_letter_code
_entity_poly.pdbx_strand_id
1 'polypeptide(L)'
;MNQQKVTTKTEERLILIRRILEQSGTELTKEKTKVLKKIEEKIKELSDEQFAELIKEINPSPSIFFYGQYYSLTDGVLNFTDSSELIRRRVREALKRWQDRAYYILFAASKIKGAFTERQLAEKMKKLDFPYLQHSLLGWFESFRLLMKTPEGKWKVPEEILSAMKKELADYQPKLKLRSALAKRELEEVMRMEKEFDDFLKLLMEERLDRTISFGEEFSVSKLVEYLRSLFGPVLYYDILLTMTQQYSLADVSVVTEEGGARMRTGFNLALFGEPGTGKTFSTYTMIMGDPNKGIPAHGLPGRNRYCGGMTPAKFIRIGEAYEGRKYNFIITEFNDWFKYCLPYDALVLTATGELVPIGEIVERKKDISVVSVNPRTLELEIDRVQKVSSRETDELVELTTETGKLLRLTPNHPLPVLTTEGITWKPASEFEISDYLISLGELPSLLTESQESPTFWQFLPENVYVKINPQTLSLFRKLINDKFKNLKEFSRKIGVKYTTFHAYLTGRSSIPFMTFRKMLKLLDLKIPVYELTEKVSRGVGSIKLPNEIPAKFMYFVGAVVGDGNINQNRRIKIYCPSDPEIVERCLIIIRDLFGVGYIDKNGMLIVNNAVLVGVIEKFGIPAKNKAATVDIPPEILRMPKRHISEYLRGLFDTDGTVGIKKPYGGCISFSTISPELARKVQLLLLRLGITSRVYFS
;
A
#
# COMPACT_ATOMS: atom_id res chain seq x y z
N MET A 1 21.29 -0.62 -45.99
CA MET A 1 22.33 -1.11 -46.92
C MET A 1 23.69 -0.76 -46.33
N ASN A 2 24.39 -1.73 -45.73
CA ASN A 2 25.82 -1.61 -45.40
C ASN A 2 26.53 -2.72 -46.19
N GLN A 3 27.32 -2.33 -47.19
CA GLN A 3 28.13 -3.26 -47.96
C GLN A 3 29.11 -3.97 -47.00
N GLN A 4 28.95 -5.30 -46.87
CA GLN A 4 29.86 -6.17 -46.15
C GLN A 4 31.21 -6.16 -46.86
N LYS A 5 32.26 -5.70 -46.18
CA LYS A 5 33.64 -5.87 -46.64
C LYS A 5 33.97 -7.37 -46.49
N VAL A 6 33.93 -8.13 -47.57
CA VAL A 6 34.44 -9.51 -47.59
C VAL A 6 35.93 -9.42 -47.29
N THR A 7 36.36 -10.08 -46.22
CA THR A 7 37.77 -10.08 -45.80
C THR A 7 38.56 -10.84 -46.86
N THR A 8 39.69 -10.32 -47.32
CA THR A 8 40.50 -11.02 -48.34
C THR A 8 41.46 -12.01 -47.68
N LYS A 9 41.88 -13.07 -48.40
CA LYS A 9 42.95 -13.98 -47.94
C LYS A 9 44.17 -13.18 -47.44
N THR A 10 44.53 -12.13 -48.17
CA THR A 10 45.62 -11.21 -47.85
C THR A 10 45.42 -10.50 -46.51
N GLU A 11 44.22 -10.01 -46.21
CA GLU A 11 43.91 -9.37 -44.92
C GLU A 11 44.05 -10.36 -43.75
N GLU A 12 43.59 -11.61 -43.89
CA GLU A 12 43.73 -12.62 -42.83
C GLU A 12 45.19 -12.99 -42.55
N ARG A 13 46.00 -13.16 -43.60
CA ARG A 13 47.44 -13.42 -43.46
C ARG A 13 48.14 -12.31 -42.67
N LEU A 14 47.78 -11.05 -42.94
CA LEU A 14 48.32 -9.88 -42.23
C LEU A 14 47.91 -9.87 -40.75
N ILE A 15 46.66 -10.18 -40.43
CA ILE A 15 46.17 -10.26 -39.04
C ILE A 15 46.87 -11.40 -38.29
N LEU A 16 47.03 -12.57 -38.93
CA LEU A 16 47.70 -13.72 -38.34
C LEU A 16 49.15 -13.41 -37.98
N ILE A 17 49.92 -12.85 -38.92
CA ILE A 17 51.32 -12.50 -38.68
C ILE A 17 51.45 -11.44 -37.58
N ARG A 18 50.59 -10.41 -37.59
CA ARG A 18 50.55 -9.42 -36.49
C ARG A 18 50.28 -10.08 -35.14
N ARG A 19 49.34 -11.03 -35.06
CA ARG A 19 49.05 -11.75 -33.82
C ARG A 19 50.23 -12.55 -33.30
N ILE A 20 50.92 -13.27 -34.19
CA ILE A 20 52.11 -14.03 -33.82
C ILE A 20 53.18 -13.10 -33.23
N LEU A 21 53.43 -11.96 -33.89
CA LEU A 21 54.40 -10.96 -33.44
C LEU A 21 54.02 -10.28 -32.12
N GLU A 22 52.73 -10.00 -31.91
CA GLU A 22 52.20 -9.42 -30.66
C GLU A 22 52.34 -10.39 -29.47
N GLN A 23 52.15 -11.70 -29.69
CA GLN A 23 52.19 -12.71 -28.62
C GLN A 23 53.59 -13.30 -28.36
N SER A 24 54.55 -13.13 -29.26
CA SER A 24 55.94 -13.56 -29.08
C SER A 24 56.79 -12.62 -28.21
N GLY A 25 56.20 -11.60 -27.58
CA GLY A 25 56.89 -10.72 -26.62
C GLY A 25 57.92 -9.76 -27.24
N THR A 26 57.96 -9.64 -28.57
CA THR A 26 58.85 -8.71 -29.26
C THR A 26 58.30 -7.28 -29.21
N GLU A 27 58.80 -6.44 -28.30
CA GLU A 27 58.54 -4.99 -28.35
C GLU A 27 58.90 -4.42 -29.73
N LEU A 28 57.94 -3.73 -30.35
CA LEU A 28 58.12 -3.07 -31.64
C LEU A 28 58.89 -1.75 -31.46
N THR A 29 60.21 -1.77 -31.69
CA THR A 29 60.99 -0.55 -31.91
C THR A 29 60.63 0.11 -33.25
N LYS A 30 60.83 1.43 -33.38
CA LYS A 30 60.52 2.23 -34.60
C LYS A 30 61.17 1.70 -35.90
N GLU A 31 62.29 0.97 -35.80
CA GLU A 31 62.93 0.31 -36.95
C GLU A 31 62.20 -0.97 -37.40
N LYS A 32 61.59 -1.72 -36.47
CA LYS A 32 60.81 -2.94 -36.80
C LYS A 32 59.50 -2.63 -37.51
N THR A 33 58.94 -1.43 -37.36
CA THR A 33 57.73 -1.00 -38.09
C THR A 33 57.97 -0.87 -39.60
N LYS A 34 59.20 -0.55 -40.03
CA LYS A 34 59.61 -0.56 -41.45
C LYS A 34 59.78 -1.98 -41.98
N VAL A 35 60.31 -2.89 -41.16
CA VAL A 35 60.46 -4.32 -41.50
C VAL A 35 59.09 -5.01 -41.60
N LEU A 36 58.18 -4.70 -40.68
CA LEU A 36 56.78 -5.13 -40.75
C LEU A 36 56.11 -4.66 -42.03
N LYS A 37 56.24 -3.40 -42.43
CA LYS A 37 55.69 -2.94 -43.74
C LYS A 37 56.25 -3.73 -44.93
N LYS A 38 57.54 -4.07 -44.93
CA LYS A 38 58.15 -4.92 -45.98
C LYS A 38 57.64 -6.36 -45.94
N ILE A 39 57.41 -6.92 -44.75
CA ILE A 39 56.82 -8.25 -44.56
C ILE A 39 55.35 -8.22 -45.03
N GLU A 40 54.60 -7.17 -44.69
CA GLU A 40 53.21 -6.97 -45.11
C GLU A 40 53.08 -6.82 -46.63
N GLU A 41 54.04 -6.19 -47.30
CA GLU A 41 54.12 -6.11 -48.77
C GLU A 41 54.40 -7.48 -49.40
N LYS A 42 55.38 -8.24 -48.87
CA LYS A 42 55.71 -9.60 -49.36
C LYS A 42 54.58 -10.60 -49.14
N ILE A 43 53.83 -10.52 -48.05
CA ILE A 43 52.70 -11.42 -47.75
C ILE A 43 51.59 -11.35 -48.81
N LYS A 44 51.46 -10.22 -49.50
CA LYS A 44 50.47 -10.04 -50.59
C LYS A 44 50.78 -10.90 -51.81
N GLU A 45 52.04 -11.26 -52.01
CA GLU A 45 52.54 -11.95 -53.20
C GLU A 45 52.71 -13.46 -52.97
N LEU A 46 52.61 -13.95 -51.74
CA LEU A 46 52.77 -15.37 -51.39
C LEU A 46 51.58 -16.23 -51.89
N SER A 47 51.86 -17.44 -52.34
CA SER A 47 50.83 -18.48 -52.49
C SER A 47 50.37 -19.02 -51.13
N ASP A 48 49.28 -19.78 -51.11
CA ASP A 48 48.77 -20.42 -49.89
C ASP A 48 49.82 -21.40 -49.29
N GLU A 49 50.52 -22.15 -50.15
CA GLU A 49 51.56 -23.10 -49.78
C GLU A 49 52.79 -22.41 -49.19
N GLN A 50 53.27 -21.34 -49.85
CA GLN A 50 54.41 -20.55 -49.37
C GLN A 50 54.10 -19.88 -48.03
N PHE A 51 52.86 -19.46 -47.81
CA PHE A 51 52.43 -18.89 -46.54
C PHE A 51 52.36 -19.96 -45.43
N ALA A 52 51.92 -21.18 -45.73
CA ALA A 52 51.94 -22.28 -44.76
C ALA A 52 53.35 -22.71 -44.37
N GLU A 53 54.29 -22.72 -45.33
CA GLU A 53 55.71 -23.00 -45.06
C GLU A 53 56.32 -21.93 -44.15
N LEU A 54 56.06 -20.65 -44.41
CA LEU A 54 56.46 -19.54 -43.53
C LEU A 54 55.93 -19.70 -42.10
N ILE A 55 54.67 -20.08 -41.93
CA ILE A 55 54.09 -20.28 -40.58
C ILE A 55 54.72 -21.49 -39.88
N LYS A 56 55.05 -22.57 -40.61
CA LYS A 56 55.79 -23.71 -40.06
C LYS A 56 57.20 -23.32 -39.61
N GLU A 57 57.91 -22.50 -40.37
CA GLU A 57 59.24 -21.99 -39.99
C GLU A 57 59.19 -21.10 -38.75
N ILE A 58 58.16 -20.26 -38.64
CA ILE A 58 57.93 -19.39 -37.48
C ILE A 58 57.63 -20.21 -36.21
N ASN A 59 57.05 -21.40 -36.35
CA ASN A 59 56.70 -22.33 -35.27
C ASN A 59 55.98 -21.62 -34.10
N PRO A 60 54.79 -21.04 -34.32
CA PRO A 60 54.09 -20.25 -33.31
C PRO A 60 53.73 -21.10 -32.08
N SER A 61 53.77 -20.49 -30.90
CA SER A 61 53.39 -21.15 -29.65
C SER A 61 52.00 -21.81 -29.77
N PRO A 62 51.80 -23.02 -29.21
CA PRO A 62 50.50 -23.68 -29.19
C PRO A 62 49.37 -22.85 -28.57
N SER A 63 49.71 -21.85 -27.74
CA SER A 63 48.74 -20.93 -27.14
C SER A 63 48.13 -19.93 -28.13
N ILE A 64 48.75 -19.73 -29.30
CA ILE A 64 48.30 -18.78 -30.33
C ILE A 64 47.20 -19.45 -31.17
N PHE A 65 46.06 -18.77 -31.28
CA PHE A 65 44.94 -19.24 -32.09
C PHE A 65 44.49 -18.19 -33.12
N PHE A 66 43.95 -18.67 -34.23
CA PHE A 66 43.38 -17.83 -35.29
C PHE A 66 42.23 -18.56 -35.97
N TYR A 67 41.09 -17.88 -36.15
CA TYR A 67 39.87 -18.49 -36.70
C TYR A 67 39.29 -17.60 -37.81
N GLY A 68 39.92 -17.61 -38.97
CA GLY A 68 39.50 -16.86 -40.16
C GLY A 68 38.53 -17.62 -41.06
N GLN A 69 38.07 -16.94 -42.10
CA GLN A 69 37.28 -17.46 -43.20
C GLN A 69 38.11 -18.32 -44.16
N TYR A 70 39.42 -18.08 -44.27
CA TYR A 70 40.31 -18.83 -45.15
C TYR A 70 41.37 -19.63 -44.40
N TYR A 71 41.82 -19.12 -43.25
CA TYR A 71 42.89 -19.74 -42.46
C TYR A 71 42.47 -19.98 -41.03
N SER A 72 42.88 -21.12 -40.48
CA SER A 72 42.70 -21.47 -39.06
C SER A 72 44.03 -21.93 -38.48
N LEU A 73 44.47 -21.32 -37.37
CA LEU A 73 45.67 -21.73 -36.63
C LEU A 73 45.24 -22.29 -35.28
N THR A 74 45.57 -23.55 -35.03
CA THR A 74 45.31 -24.25 -33.77
C THR A 74 46.51 -25.13 -33.43
N ASP A 75 46.96 -25.09 -32.17
CA ASP A 75 48.09 -25.89 -31.68
C ASP A 75 49.36 -25.77 -32.54
N GLY A 76 49.62 -24.57 -33.07
CA GLY A 76 50.78 -24.29 -33.93
C GLY A 76 50.62 -24.71 -35.40
N VAL A 77 49.51 -25.35 -35.78
CA VAL A 77 49.29 -25.87 -37.15
C VAL A 77 48.30 -25.00 -37.93
N LEU A 78 48.72 -24.52 -39.10
CA LEU A 78 47.90 -23.75 -40.02
C LEU A 78 47.08 -24.68 -40.94
N ASN A 79 45.77 -24.50 -40.95
CA ASN A 79 44.82 -25.21 -41.80
C ASN A 79 44.06 -24.23 -42.71
N PHE A 80 43.74 -24.64 -43.93
CA PHE A 80 42.98 -23.85 -44.91
C PHE A 80 41.48 -24.12 -44.79
N THR A 81 40.91 -23.84 -43.61
CA THR A 81 39.52 -24.13 -43.29
C THR A 81 38.76 -22.87 -42.90
N ASP A 82 37.51 -22.75 -43.37
CA ASP A 82 36.58 -21.69 -42.94
C ASP A 82 36.07 -21.96 -41.53
N SER A 83 36.52 -21.15 -40.58
CA SER A 83 36.10 -21.22 -39.18
C SER A 83 34.86 -20.34 -38.87
N SER A 84 34.25 -19.71 -39.86
CA SER A 84 33.11 -18.79 -39.65
C SER A 84 31.94 -19.47 -38.95
N GLU A 85 31.57 -20.70 -39.35
CA GLU A 85 30.47 -21.43 -38.71
C GLU A 85 30.83 -21.89 -37.29
N LEU A 86 32.08 -22.25 -37.03
CA LEU A 86 32.57 -22.58 -35.70
C LEU A 86 32.40 -21.39 -34.74
N ILE A 87 32.77 -20.20 -35.20
CA ILE A 87 32.60 -18.98 -34.39
C ILE A 87 31.13 -18.63 -34.21
N ARG A 88 30.30 -18.69 -35.27
CA ARG A 88 28.85 -18.49 -35.15
C ARG A 88 28.23 -19.44 -34.13
N ARG A 89 28.59 -20.73 -34.15
CA ARG A 89 28.14 -21.73 -33.16
C ARG A 89 28.53 -21.35 -31.74
N ARG A 90 29.77 -20.91 -31.52
CA ARG A 90 30.27 -20.45 -30.20
C ARG A 90 29.53 -19.20 -29.72
N VAL A 91 29.22 -18.25 -30.62
CA VAL A 91 28.39 -17.08 -30.29
C VAL A 91 26.96 -17.52 -29.95
N ARG A 92 26.34 -18.42 -30.71
CA ARG A 92 25.02 -18.99 -30.38
C ARG A 92 25.00 -19.69 -29.04
N GLU A 93 26.03 -20.46 -28.74
CA GLU A 93 26.16 -21.16 -27.47
C GLU A 93 26.28 -20.15 -26.31
N ALA A 94 27.07 -19.10 -26.48
CA ALA A 94 27.19 -18.02 -25.52
C ALA A 94 25.84 -17.29 -25.31
N LEU A 95 25.14 -16.95 -26.39
CA LEU A 95 23.81 -16.32 -26.33
C LEU A 95 22.77 -17.26 -25.71
N LYS A 96 22.82 -18.56 -25.99
CA LYS A 96 21.91 -19.54 -25.37
C LYS A 96 22.15 -19.65 -23.86
N ARG A 97 23.42 -19.61 -23.44
CA ARG A 97 23.81 -19.81 -22.04
C ARG A 97 23.64 -18.57 -21.17
N TRP A 98 23.97 -17.40 -21.70
CA TRP A 98 24.00 -16.14 -20.93
C TRP A 98 23.07 -15.04 -21.46
N GLN A 99 22.34 -15.31 -22.54
CA GLN A 99 21.28 -14.44 -23.08
C GLN A 99 21.77 -13.01 -23.32
N ASP A 100 21.00 -12.02 -22.87
CA ASP A 100 21.25 -10.61 -23.12
C ASP A 100 22.60 -10.14 -22.55
N ARG A 101 23.09 -10.77 -21.48
CA ARG A 101 24.42 -10.45 -20.91
C ARG A 101 25.53 -10.72 -21.93
N ALA A 102 25.49 -11.86 -22.60
CA ALA A 102 26.44 -12.17 -23.67
C ALA A 102 26.27 -11.22 -24.86
N TYR A 103 25.02 -10.91 -25.22
CA TYR A 103 24.75 -9.96 -26.29
C TYR A 103 25.38 -8.60 -26.01
N TYR A 104 25.08 -7.96 -24.88
CA TYR A 104 25.55 -6.60 -24.59
C TYR A 104 27.08 -6.54 -24.44
N ILE A 105 27.70 -7.55 -23.84
CA ILE A 105 29.17 -7.62 -23.72
C ILE A 105 29.82 -7.75 -25.10
N LEU A 106 29.43 -8.77 -25.87
CA LEU A 106 30.03 -9.04 -27.18
C LEU A 106 29.72 -7.92 -28.18
N PHE A 107 28.50 -7.38 -28.16
CA PHE A 107 28.11 -6.26 -29.00
C PHE A 107 28.91 -5.00 -28.65
N ALA A 108 29.02 -4.62 -27.37
CA ALA A 108 29.83 -3.48 -26.95
C ALA A 108 31.31 -3.67 -27.30
N ALA A 109 31.87 -4.85 -27.02
CA ALA A 109 33.24 -5.20 -27.36
C ALA A 109 33.50 -5.11 -28.87
N SER A 110 32.58 -5.60 -29.72
CA SER A 110 32.69 -5.56 -31.19
C SER A 110 32.69 -4.14 -31.79
N LYS A 111 32.31 -3.14 -30.99
CA LYS A 111 32.28 -1.71 -31.35
C LYS A 111 33.51 -0.95 -30.87
N ILE A 112 34.34 -1.53 -30.01
CA ILE A 112 35.60 -0.93 -29.56
C ILE A 112 36.70 -1.34 -30.54
N LYS A 113 37.49 -0.36 -31.02
CA LYS A 113 38.65 -0.62 -31.89
C LYS A 113 39.87 -0.88 -31.02
N GLY A 114 40.56 -2.00 -31.23
CA GLY A 114 41.77 -2.36 -30.50
C GLY A 114 41.51 -2.94 -29.10
N ALA A 115 42.54 -2.95 -28.26
CA ALA A 115 42.48 -3.45 -26.89
C ALA A 115 41.79 -2.46 -25.95
N PHE A 116 41.04 -2.97 -24.96
CA PHE A 116 40.22 -2.19 -24.04
C PHE A 116 40.29 -2.70 -22.61
N THR A 117 40.03 -1.81 -21.66
CA THR A 117 39.86 -2.17 -20.23
C THR A 117 38.40 -2.49 -19.92
N GLU A 118 38.17 -3.19 -18.82
CA GLU A 118 36.82 -3.49 -18.34
C GLU A 118 35.99 -2.23 -18.06
N ARG A 119 36.64 -1.15 -17.60
CA ARG A 119 36.01 0.16 -17.42
C ARG A 119 35.49 0.74 -18.74
N GLN A 120 36.29 0.68 -19.80
CA GLN A 120 35.89 1.17 -21.13
C GLN A 120 34.74 0.34 -21.71
N LEU A 121 34.75 -0.97 -21.49
CA LEU A 121 33.67 -1.87 -21.88
C LEU A 121 32.38 -1.54 -21.12
N ALA A 122 32.44 -1.36 -19.80
CA ALA A 122 31.30 -0.99 -18.97
C ALA A 122 30.68 0.36 -19.39
N GLU A 123 31.50 1.37 -19.70
CA GLU A 123 31.02 2.67 -20.21
C GLU A 123 30.31 2.54 -21.56
N LYS A 124 30.77 1.65 -22.45
CA LYS A 124 30.10 1.36 -23.72
C LYS A 124 28.77 0.63 -23.51
N MET A 125 28.71 -0.33 -22.60
CA MET A 125 27.48 -1.04 -22.26
C MET A 125 26.44 -0.11 -21.65
N LYS A 126 26.87 0.82 -20.77
CA LYS A 126 25.99 1.83 -20.16
C LYS A 126 25.32 2.72 -21.22
N LYS A 127 26.01 3.04 -22.32
CA LYS A 127 25.44 3.79 -23.45
C LYS A 127 24.42 2.99 -24.27
N LEU A 128 24.36 1.67 -24.09
CA LEU A 128 23.37 0.77 -24.68
C LEU A 128 22.21 0.49 -23.73
N ASP A 129 22.02 1.32 -22.69
CA ASP A 129 21.07 1.14 -21.60
C ASP A 129 21.25 -0.16 -20.80
N PHE A 130 22.44 -0.77 -20.87
CA PHE A 130 22.80 -1.93 -20.05
C PHE A 130 23.83 -1.51 -18.98
N PRO A 131 23.42 -1.32 -17.72
CA PRO A 131 24.19 -0.52 -16.77
C PRO A 131 25.41 -1.24 -16.16
N TYR A 132 25.65 -2.51 -16.47
CA TYR A 132 26.63 -3.32 -15.75
C TYR A 132 27.38 -4.34 -16.62
N LEU A 133 28.64 -4.60 -16.26
CA LEU A 133 29.50 -5.63 -16.85
C LEU A 133 29.72 -6.77 -15.85
N GLN A 134 29.28 -7.99 -16.19
CA GLN A 134 29.57 -9.17 -15.37
C GLN A 134 30.99 -9.67 -15.67
N HIS A 135 31.93 -9.34 -14.79
CA HIS A 135 33.36 -9.60 -14.95
C HIS A 135 33.69 -11.08 -15.20
N SER A 136 32.99 -11.99 -14.53
CA SER A 136 33.22 -13.44 -14.66
C SER A 136 32.99 -13.96 -16.08
N LEU A 137 32.15 -13.30 -16.89
CA LEU A 137 31.87 -13.72 -18.27
C LEU A 137 33.03 -13.46 -19.24
N LEU A 138 33.94 -12.54 -18.93
CA LEU A 138 35.07 -12.25 -19.82
C LEU A 138 36.01 -13.45 -19.94
N GLY A 139 36.27 -14.16 -18.83
CA GLY A 139 37.05 -15.40 -18.85
C GLY A 139 36.34 -16.53 -19.61
N TRP A 140 35.01 -16.62 -19.52
CA TRP A 140 34.25 -17.56 -20.33
C TRP A 140 34.36 -17.23 -21.82
N PHE A 141 34.21 -15.97 -22.22
CA PHE A 141 34.38 -15.57 -23.62
C PHE A 141 35.82 -15.77 -24.12
N GLU A 142 36.81 -15.68 -23.25
CA GLU A 142 38.19 -16.08 -23.55
C GLU A 142 38.31 -17.57 -23.83
N SER A 143 37.72 -18.43 -22.99
CA SER A 143 37.70 -19.89 -23.22
C SER A 143 36.97 -20.28 -24.50
N PHE A 144 35.94 -19.52 -24.89
CA PHE A 144 35.20 -19.68 -26.15
C PHE A 144 35.96 -19.07 -27.34
N ARG A 145 37.13 -18.45 -27.11
CA ARG A 145 37.95 -17.76 -28.11
C ARG A 145 37.20 -16.61 -28.80
N LEU A 146 36.23 -16.02 -28.13
CA LEU A 146 35.46 -14.84 -28.56
C LEU A 146 36.11 -13.53 -28.07
N LEU A 147 36.88 -13.61 -26.99
CA LEU A 147 37.77 -12.56 -26.49
C LEU A 147 39.18 -13.13 -26.29
N MET A 148 40.17 -12.24 -26.16
CA MET A 148 41.53 -12.59 -25.78
C MET A 148 42.14 -11.52 -24.88
N LYS A 149 43.07 -11.90 -24.00
CA LYS A 149 43.94 -10.96 -23.29
C LYS A 149 45.18 -10.61 -24.11
N THR A 150 45.56 -9.34 -24.06
CA THR A 150 46.86 -8.85 -24.56
C THR A 150 47.95 -9.09 -23.51
N PRO A 151 49.25 -9.03 -23.88
CA PRO A 151 50.35 -9.14 -22.92
C PRO A 151 50.27 -8.14 -21.76
N GLU A 152 49.68 -6.96 -21.99
CA GLU A 152 49.46 -5.92 -20.98
C GLU A 152 48.20 -6.12 -20.13
N GLY A 153 47.53 -7.28 -20.27
CA GLY A 153 46.34 -7.64 -19.49
C GLY A 153 45.04 -6.96 -19.94
N LYS A 154 45.01 -6.32 -21.11
CA LYS A 154 43.78 -5.72 -21.68
C LYS A 154 43.00 -6.73 -22.50
N TRP A 155 41.69 -6.51 -22.66
CA TRP A 155 40.81 -7.36 -23.45
C TRP A 155 40.77 -6.91 -24.92
N LYS A 156 40.70 -7.83 -25.87
CA LYS A 156 40.55 -7.54 -27.31
C LYS A 156 39.60 -8.56 -27.95
N VAL A 157 38.80 -8.12 -28.93
CA VAL A 157 38.08 -9.03 -29.83
C VAL A 157 39.03 -9.42 -30.97
N PRO A 158 39.27 -10.71 -31.25
CA PRO A 158 40.05 -11.14 -32.41
C PRO A 158 39.49 -10.52 -33.71
N GLU A 159 40.35 -9.92 -34.53
CA GLU A 159 39.91 -9.11 -35.66
C GLU A 159 39.22 -9.94 -36.76
N GLU A 160 39.69 -11.17 -36.97
CA GLU A 160 39.18 -12.10 -37.95
C GLU A 160 37.77 -12.60 -37.63
N ILE A 161 37.40 -12.66 -36.34
CA ILE A 161 36.08 -13.16 -35.94
C ILE A 161 35.00 -12.08 -35.93
N LEU A 162 35.38 -10.80 -36.04
CA LEU A 162 34.45 -9.67 -35.91
C LEU A 162 33.27 -9.75 -36.88
N SER A 163 33.50 -10.21 -38.11
CA SER A 163 32.46 -10.33 -39.13
C SER A 163 31.44 -11.41 -38.76
N ALA A 164 31.92 -12.62 -38.45
CA ALA A 164 31.09 -13.75 -38.04
C ALA A 164 30.32 -13.45 -36.75
N MET A 165 30.97 -12.84 -35.76
CA MET A 165 30.35 -12.41 -34.50
C MET A 165 29.25 -11.38 -34.73
N LYS A 166 29.51 -10.32 -35.51
CA LYS A 166 28.50 -9.27 -35.79
C LYS A 166 27.28 -9.81 -36.52
N LYS A 167 27.48 -10.81 -37.40
CA LYS A 167 26.38 -11.47 -38.12
C LYS A 167 25.44 -12.17 -37.15
N GLU A 168 25.98 -13.01 -36.28
CA GLU A 168 25.16 -13.76 -35.30
C GLU A 168 24.51 -12.84 -34.26
N LEU A 169 25.21 -11.79 -33.82
CA LEU A 169 24.64 -10.79 -32.92
C LEU A 169 23.51 -9.99 -33.57
N ALA A 170 23.52 -9.78 -34.89
CA ALA A 170 22.46 -9.01 -35.56
C ALA A 170 21.09 -9.70 -35.51
N ASP A 171 21.09 -11.04 -35.46
CA ASP A 171 19.87 -11.85 -35.44
C ASP A 171 19.31 -12.03 -34.02
N TYR A 172 20.10 -11.72 -32.99
CA TYR A 172 19.68 -11.82 -31.60
C TYR A 172 18.87 -10.59 -31.18
N GLN A 173 17.65 -10.81 -30.70
CA GLN A 173 16.80 -9.77 -30.11
C GLN A 173 16.92 -9.76 -28.58
N PRO A 174 17.48 -8.70 -27.96
CA PRO A 174 17.52 -8.57 -26.51
C PRO A 174 16.11 -8.49 -25.94
N LYS A 175 15.85 -9.23 -24.87
CA LYS A 175 14.53 -9.35 -24.22
C LYS A 175 14.36 -8.39 -23.05
N LEU A 176 15.43 -8.16 -22.31
CA LEU A 176 15.51 -7.32 -21.14
C LEU A 176 15.19 -5.87 -21.50
N LYS A 177 14.04 -5.40 -21.05
CA LYS A 177 13.66 -3.98 -21.10
C LYS A 177 13.38 -3.51 -19.69
N LEU A 178 14.31 -2.78 -19.10
CA LEU A 178 14.12 -2.12 -17.80
C LEU A 178 13.21 -0.90 -18.00
N ARG A 179 11.91 -1.08 -17.78
CA ARG A 179 10.89 -0.05 -18.06
C ARG A 179 10.75 0.93 -16.91
N SER A 180 10.94 0.47 -15.67
CA SER A 180 10.71 1.29 -14.48
C SER A 180 12.00 1.84 -13.86
N ALA A 181 11.94 3.04 -13.30
CA ALA A 181 13.04 3.62 -12.52
C ALA A 181 13.39 2.75 -11.28
N LEU A 182 12.39 2.03 -10.75
CA LEU A 182 12.56 1.07 -9.66
C LEU A 182 13.38 -0.14 -10.12
N ALA A 183 13.06 -0.75 -11.27
CA ALA A 183 13.85 -1.83 -11.84
C ALA A 183 15.30 -1.43 -12.09
N LYS A 184 15.53 -0.20 -12.57
CA LYS A 184 16.89 0.33 -12.80
C LYS A 184 17.70 0.45 -11.52
N ARG A 185 17.11 0.98 -10.43
CA ARG A 185 17.77 1.05 -9.12
C ARG A 185 17.96 -0.32 -8.49
N GLU A 186 16.95 -1.18 -8.59
CA GLU A 186 17.04 -2.55 -8.09
C GLU A 186 18.19 -3.31 -8.76
N LEU A 187 18.38 -3.12 -10.06
CA LEU A 187 19.47 -3.78 -10.78
C LEU A 187 20.84 -3.42 -10.19
N GLU A 188 21.07 -2.18 -9.75
CA GLU A 188 22.32 -1.79 -9.08
C GLU A 188 22.57 -2.60 -7.80
N GLU A 189 21.52 -2.83 -7.02
CA GLU A 189 21.57 -3.64 -5.80
C GLU A 189 21.87 -5.12 -6.11
N VAL A 190 21.21 -5.68 -7.13
CA VAL A 190 21.47 -7.03 -7.64
C VAL A 190 22.94 -7.18 -8.04
N MET A 191 23.56 -6.13 -8.61
CA MET A 191 24.95 -6.23 -9.08
C MET A 191 25.93 -6.15 -7.92
N ARG A 192 25.64 -5.31 -6.92
CA ARG A 192 26.41 -5.25 -5.68
C ARG A 192 26.41 -6.62 -5.01
N MET A 193 25.23 -7.24 -4.93
CA MET A 193 25.04 -8.58 -4.40
C MET A 193 25.84 -9.61 -5.22
N GLU A 194 25.69 -9.66 -6.56
CA GLU A 194 26.46 -10.62 -7.38
C GLU A 194 27.96 -10.49 -7.22
N LYS A 195 28.49 -9.26 -7.15
CA LYS A 195 29.91 -9.03 -6.92
C LYS A 195 30.36 -9.58 -5.56
N GLU A 196 29.59 -9.33 -4.51
CA GLU A 196 29.85 -9.86 -3.17
C GLU A 196 29.90 -11.39 -3.17
N PHE A 197 29.01 -12.04 -3.94
CA PHE A 197 29.02 -13.50 -4.09
C PHE A 197 30.26 -14.00 -4.83
N ASP A 198 30.62 -13.37 -5.95
CA ASP A 198 31.78 -13.76 -6.75
C ASP A 198 33.08 -13.60 -5.94
N ASP A 199 33.23 -12.49 -5.19
CA ASP A 199 34.37 -12.23 -4.32
C ASP A 199 34.45 -13.28 -3.19
N PHE A 200 33.30 -13.63 -2.58
CA PHE A 200 33.22 -14.67 -1.57
C PHE A 200 33.59 -16.05 -2.12
N LEU A 201 33.09 -16.42 -3.31
CA LEU A 201 33.36 -17.71 -3.93
C LEU A 201 34.84 -17.87 -4.25
N LYS A 202 35.46 -16.81 -4.77
CA LYS A 202 36.90 -16.79 -5.05
C LYS A 202 37.71 -17.04 -3.77
N LEU A 203 37.43 -16.30 -2.70
CA LEU A 203 38.10 -16.47 -1.41
C LEU A 203 37.90 -17.88 -0.85
N LEU A 204 36.69 -18.43 -0.98
CA LEU A 204 36.39 -19.78 -0.52
C LEU A 204 37.23 -20.81 -1.26
N MET A 205 37.34 -20.72 -2.58
CA MET A 205 38.14 -21.63 -3.40
C MET A 205 39.64 -21.51 -3.12
N GLU A 206 40.13 -20.30 -2.84
CA GLU A 206 41.55 -20.05 -2.60
C GLU A 206 41.98 -20.44 -1.18
N GLU A 207 41.14 -20.20 -0.17
CA GLU A 207 41.55 -20.28 1.25
C GLU A 207 40.77 -21.29 2.09
N ARG A 208 39.58 -21.73 1.66
CA ARG A 208 38.66 -22.49 2.51
C ARG A 208 38.12 -23.77 1.86
N LEU A 209 38.69 -24.19 0.73
CA LEU A 209 38.18 -25.30 -0.05
C LEU A 209 38.14 -26.60 0.78
N ASP A 210 39.27 -27.00 1.34
CA ASP A 210 39.39 -28.25 2.11
C ASP A 210 38.44 -28.26 3.31
N ARG A 211 38.41 -27.16 4.09
CA ARG A 211 37.50 -27.02 5.23
C ARG A 211 36.02 -27.11 4.82
N THR A 212 35.68 -26.62 3.64
CA THR A 212 34.31 -26.67 3.12
C THR A 212 33.94 -28.08 2.68
N ILE A 213 34.86 -28.81 2.06
CA ILE A 213 34.69 -30.23 1.71
C ILE A 213 34.47 -31.06 2.97
N SER A 214 35.37 -30.94 3.96
CA SER A 214 35.24 -31.67 5.23
C SER A 214 33.95 -31.34 5.96
N PHE A 215 33.52 -30.07 5.95
CA PHE A 215 32.22 -29.70 6.51
C PHE A 215 31.06 -30.44 5.81
N GLY A 216 31.09 -30.53 4.48
CA GLY A 216 30.07 -31.22 3.69
C GLY A 216 30.04 -32.73 3.95
N GLU A 217 31.21 -33.37 4.07
CA GLU A 217 31.35 -34.79 4.39
C GLU A 217 30.83 -35.12 5.79
N GLU A 218 31.05 -34.22 6.75
CA GLU A 218 30.65 -34.43 8.14
C GLU A 218 29.25 -33.91 8.48
N PHE A 219 28.58 -33.18 7.57
CA PHE A 219 27.29 -32.54 7.84
C PHE A 219 26.18 -33.57 8.00
N SER A 220 25.33 -33.41 9.02
CA SER A 220 24.19 -34.29 9.28
C SER A 220 23.01 -33.51 9.88
N VAL A 221 21.83 -34.13 9.83
CA VAL A 221 20.62 -33.57 10.47
C VAL A 221 20.86 -33.32 11.96
N SER A 222 21.55 -34.22 12.65
CA SER A 222 21.89 -34.08 14.08
C SER A 222 22.75 -32.86 14.35
N LYS A 223 23.81 -32.63 13.54
CA LYS A 223 24.67 -31.44 13.66
C LYS A 223 23.89 -30.15 13.40
N LEU A 224 22.97 -30.17 12.44
CA LEU A 224 22.09 -29.01 12.18
C LEU A 224 21.17 -28.73 13.38
N VAL A 225 20.58 -29.75 13.99
CA VAL A 225 19.71 -29.60 15.17
C VAL A 225 20.48 -29.06 16.38
N GLU A 226 21.68 -29.58 16.65
CA GLU A 226 22.56 -29.08 17.73
C GLU A 226 22.95 -27.62 17.52
N TYR A 227 23.28 -27.26 16.27
CA TYR A 227 23.58 -25.88 15.90
C TYR A 227 22.40 -24.94 16.17
N LEU A 228 21.20 -25.30 15.70
CA LEU A 228 20.00 -24.50 15.91
C LEU A 228 19.63 -24.39 17.41
N ARG A 229 19.81 -25.48 18.18
CA ARG A 229 19.66 -25.47 19.64
C ARG A 229 20.60 -24.49 20.33
N SER A 230 21.85 -24.41 19.88
CA SER A 230 22.85 -23.52 20.45
C SER A 230 22.53 -22.04 20.23
N LEU A 231 21.92 -21.71 19.09
CA LEU A 231 21.57 -20.33 18.73
C LEU A 231 20.24 -19.89 19.31
N PHE A 232 19.22 -20.77 19.32
CA PHE A 232 17.82 -20.37 19.55
C PHE A 232 17.16 -21.06 20.76
N GLY A 233 17.88 -21.90 21.52
CA GLY A 233 17.31 -22.65 22.64
C GLY A 233 16.48 -23.86 22.17
N PRO A 234 15.81 -24.62 23.07
CA PRO A 234 15.33 -25.97 22.80
C PRO A 234 13.98 -26.13 22.06
N VAL A 235 13.28 -25.04 21.68
CA VAL A 235 11.90 -25.11 21.15
C VAL A 235 11.78 -24.59 19.71
N LEU A 236 11.05 -25.36 18.89
CA LEU A 236 10.53 -25.12 17.52
C LEU A 236 11.36 -24.21 16.59
N TYR A 237 12.11 -24.84 15.67
CA TYR A 237 12.87 -24.17 14.60
C TYR A 237 12.15 -24.11 13.27
N TYR A 238 10.84 -24.32 13.19
CA TYR A 238 10.20 -24.61 11.89
C TYR A 238 10.44 -23.51 10.84
N ASP A 239 10.22 -22.24 11.17
CA ASP A 239 10.44 -21.13 10.25
C ASP A 239 11.92 -20.94 9.87
N ILE A 240 12.84 -21.19 10.81
CA ILE A 240 14.29 -21.09 10.61
C ILE A 240 14.77 -22.26 9.73
N LEU A 241 14.34 -23.47 10.04
CA LEU A 241 14.64 -24.69 9.29
C LEU A 241 14.07 -24.60 7.87
N LEU A 242 12.85 -24.09 7.72
CA LEU A 242 12.23 -23.86 6.43
C LEU A 242 12.99 -22.77 5.64
N THR A 243 13.36 -21.67 6.29
CA THR A 243 14.19 -20.60 5.70
C THR A 243 15.54 -21.14 5.21
N MET A 244 16.23 -21.95 6.02
CA MET A 244 17.50 -22.58 5.65
C MET A 244 17.33 -23.61 4.53
N THR A 245 16.34 -24.50 4.65
CA THR A 245 16.06 -25.55 3.66
C THR A 245 15.75 -24.94 2.30
N GLN A 246 14.95 -23.87 2.28
CA GLN A 246 14.69 -23.11 1.07
C GLN A 246 15.95 -22.47 0.52
N GLN A 247 16.76 -21.82 1.36
CA GLN A 247 18.03 -21.24 0.88
C GLN A 247 18.93 -22.27 0.17
N TYR A 248 18.97 -23.52 0.66
CA TYR A 248 19.72 -24.61 0.05
C TYR A 248 19.04 -25.24 -1.18
N SER A 249 17.71 -25.34 -1.23
CA SER A 249 16.98 -25.83 -2.40
C SER A 249 16.93 -24.81 -3.54
N LEU A 250 16.84 -23.51 -3.23
CA LEU A 250 16.78 -22.41 -4.21
C LEU A 250 18.11 -22.21 -4.98
N ALA A 251 19.21 -22.88 -4.61
CA ALA A 251 20.50 -22.73 -5.28
C ALA A 251 20.54 -23.25 -6.74
N ASP A 252 19.49 -23.97 -7.20
CA ASP A 252 19.36 -24.55 -8.54
C ASP A 252 20.65 -25.27 -8.99
N VAL A 253 21.12 -26.16 -8.09
CA VAL A 253 22.33 -26.95 -8.26
C VAL A 253 21.96 -28.24 -8.96
N SER A 254 22.77 -28.63 -9.95
CA SER A 254 22.63 -29.92 -10.60
C SER A 254 23.09 -31.03 -9.66
N VAL A 255 22.20 -31.97 -9.35
CA VAL A 255 22.53 -33.20 -8.64
C VAL A 255 23.14 -34.15 -9.67
N VAL A 256 24.44 -34.34 -9.55
CA VAL A 256 25.26 -35.19 -10.43
C VAL A 256 25.39 -36.59 -9.84
N THR A 257 25.30 -37.60 -10.70
CA THR A 257 25.59 -39.00 -10.35
C THR A 257 27.11 -39.23 -10.31
N GLU A 258 27.54 -40.37 -9.75
CA GLU A 258 28.97 -40.78 -9.78
C GLU A 258 29.54 -40.84 -11.21
N GLU A 259 28.69 -41.13 -12.20
CA GLU A 259 29.05 -41.13 -13.63
C GLU A 259 29.14 -39.71 -14.24
N GLY A 260 28.92 -38.65 -13.45
CA GLY A 260 29.00 -37.25 -13.86
C GLY A 260 27.74 -36.71 -14.56
N GLY A 261 26.68 -37.50 -14.67
CA GLY A 261 25.41 -37.09 -15.30
C GLY A 261 24.52 -36.31 -14.34
N ALA A 262 24.04 -35.13 -14.74
CA ALA A 262 23.06 -34.37 -13.96
C ALA A 262 21.67 -35.04 -14.04
N ARG A 263 21.19 -35.62 -12.93
CA ARG A 263 19.91 -36.36 -12.88
C ARG A 263 18.72 -35.45 -12.57
N MET A 264 18.92 -34.46 -11.71
CA MET A 264 17.90 -33.47 -11.35
C MET A 264 18.55 -32.16 -10.94
N ARG A 265 17.74 -31.11 -10.76
CA ARG A 265 18.19 -29.84 -10.18
C ARG A 265 17.37 -29.54 -8.95
N THR A 266 17.99 -28.90 -7.96
CA THR A 266 17.33 -28.57 -6.70
C THR A 266 16.36 -27.37 -6.78
N GLY A 267 16.28 -26.66 -7.91
CA GLY A 267 15.72 -25.32 -7.99
C GLY A 267 14.20 -25.17 -7.78
N PHE A 268 13.83 -24.49 -6.70
CA PHE A 268 12.62 -23.69 -6.54
C PHE A 268 13.04 -22.21 -6.69
N ASN A 269 12.23 -21.28 -7.23
CA ASN A 269 12.69 -19.90 -7.52
C ASN A 269 11.93 -18.79 -6.77
N LEU A 270 10.81 -19.13 -6.13
CA LEU A 270 9.98 -18.17 -5.40
C LEU A 270 9.38 -18.87 -4.19
N ALA A 271 9.81 -18.51 -2.99
CA ALA A 271 9.24 -19.02 -1.75
C ALA A 271 8.32 -17.97 -1.10
N LEU A 272 7.07 -18.39 -0.86
CA LEU A 272 6.04 -17.62 -0.19
C LEU A 272 5.81 -18.20 1.21
N PHE A 273 5.73 -17.33 2.21
CA PHE A 273 5.35 -17.71 3.57
C PHE A 273 3.91 -17.26 3.86
N GLY A 274 3.22 -18.04 4.71
CA GLY A 274 1.80 -17.88 5.04
C GLY A 274 1.46 -16.60 5.83
N GLU A 275 0.35 -16.62 6.56
CA GLU A 275 -0.35 -15.45 7.11
C GLU A 275 0.53 -14.31 7.69
N PRO A 276 0.20 -13.03 7.38
CA PRO A 276 0.86 -11.85 7.94
C PRO A 276 0.89 -11.81 9.48
N GLY A 277 1.80 -11.03 10.06
CA GLY A 277 1.76 -10.71 11.50
C GLY A 277 2.30 -11.78 12.47
N THR A 278 2.87 -12.86 11.97
CA THR A 278 3.40 -14.01 12.73
C THR A 278 4.91 -13.93 13.04
N GLY A 279 5.53 -12.75 12.86
CA GLY A 279 6.96 -12.56 13.14
C GLY A 279 7.92 -13.25 12.15
N LYS A 280 7.40 -14.04 11.18
CA LYS A 280 8.16 -14.73 10.13
C LYS A 280 9.16 -13.80 9.42
N THR A 281 8.70 -12.61 9.01
CA THR A 281 9.54 -11.59 8.37
C THR A 281 10.80 -11.27 9.17
N PHE A 282 10.69 -11.11 10.49
CA PHE A 282 11.84 -10.78 11.34
C PHE A 282 12.77 -11.98 11.51
N SER A 283 12.23 -13.17 11.77
CA SER A 283 13.04 -14.39 11.94
C SER A 283 13.80 -14.76 10.66
N THR A 284 13.14 -14.72 9.51
CA THR A 284 13.74 -14.95 8.19
C THR A 284 14.78 -13.89 7.86
N TYR A 285 14.47 -12.60 8.10
CA TYR A 285 15.43 -11.52 7.87
C TYR A 285 16.67 -11.66 8.75
N THR A 286 16.49 -11.85 10.07
CA THR A 286 17.59 -12.04 11.02
C THR A 286 18.43 -13.27 10.68
N MET A 287 17.83 -14.37 10.24
CA MET A 287 18.57 -15.57 9.88
C MET A 287 19.42 -15.38 8.60
N ILE A 288 18.83 -14.78 7.57
CA ILE A 288 19.49 -14.60 6.26
C ILE A 288 20.51 -13.46 6.29
N MET A 289 20.16 -12.32 6.88
CA MET A 289 21.02 -11.14 6.91
C MET A 289 21.96 -11.09 8.12
N GLY A 290 21.68 -11.86 9.16
CA GLY A 290 22.36 -11.78 10.44
C GLY A 290 21.84 -10.61 11.30
N ASP A 291 22.12 -10.66 12.59
CA ASP A 291 21.88 -9.56 13.54
C ASP A 291 23.09 -9.46 14.50
N PRO A 292 24.03 -8.53 14.25
CA PRO A 292 25.21 -8.34 15.09
C PRO A 292 24.87 -8.02 16.54
N ASN A 293 23.75 -7.33 16.81
CA ASN A 293 23.35 -6.95 18.16
C ASN A 293 22.90 -8.17 19.00
N LYS A 294 22.49 -9.24 18.32
CA LYS A 294 22.07 -10.50 18.95
C LYS A 294 23.13 -11.60 18.85
N GLY A 295 24.31 -11.29 18.30
CA GLY A 295 25.36 -12.27 18.05
C GLY A 295 24.99 -13.33 17.01
N ILE A 296 24.01 -13.06 16.15
CA ILE A 296 23.54 -14.00 15.13
C ILE A 296 24.27 -13.70 13.82
N PRO A 297 25.11 -14.62 13.30
CA PRO A 297 25.78 -14.41 12.02
C PRO A 297 24.79 -14.53 10.85
N ALA A 298 25.16 -14.01 9.68
CA ALA A 298 24.37 -14.19 8.46
C ALA A 298 24.51 -15.62 7.92
N HIS A 299 23.41 -16.26 7.54
CA HIS A 299 23.43 -17.66 7.07
C HIS A 299 23.28 -17.78 5.55
N GLY A 300 24.01 -18.76 5.00
CA GLY A 300 24.07 -19.13 3.58
C GLY A 300 24.91 -18.20 2.70
N LEU A 301 24.67 -18.22 1.38
CA LEU A 301 25.62 -17.66 0.40
C LEU A 301 25.58 -16.12 0.36
N PRO A 302 26.69 -15.42 0.67
CA PRO A 302 26.78 -13.96 0.58
C PRO A 302 26.43 -13.47 -0.83
N GLY A 303 25.84 -12.29 -0.97
CA GLY A 303 25.61 -11.69 -2.28
C GLY A 303 24.67 -12.43 -3.27
N ARG A 304 24.13 -13.62 -2.99
CA ARG A 304 23.22 -14.29 -3.93
C ARG A 304 21.77 -13.90 -3.70
N ASN A 305 21.37 -12.75 -4.27
CA ASN A 305 19.98 -12.27 -4.38
C ASN A 305 19.13 -12.46 -3.11
N ARG A 306 19.66 -12.02 -1.97
CA ARG A 306 19.02 -12.11 -0.66
C ARG A 306 17.89 -11.09 -0.53
N TYR A 307 16.76 -11.36 -1.18
CA TYR A 307 15.55 -10.57 -0.97
C TYR A 307 14.72 -11.21 0.14
N CYS A 308 14.65 -10.54 1.29
CA CYS A 308 13.90 -11.00 2.45
C CYS A 308 13.06 -9.85 3.02
N GLY A 309 11.73 -10.01 3.01
CA GLY A 309 10.79 -9.06 3.60
C GLY A 309 9.47 -8.93 2.87
N GLY A 310 8.52 -8.25 3.50
CA GLY A 310 7.23 -7.93 2.89
C GLY A 310 7.37 -6.96 1.71
N MET A 311 6.68 -7.22 0.60
CA MET A 311 6.71 -6.36 -0.60
C MET A 311 5.32 -6.25 -1.22
N THR A 312 5.01 -5.27 -2.08
CA THR A 312 3.69 -5.24 -2.75
C THR A 312 3.75 -6.08 -4.05
N PRO A 313 2.63 -6.66 -4.56
CA PRO A 313 2.62 -7.36 -5.84
C PRO A 313 3.10 -6.48 -7.00
N ALA A 314 2.71 -5.20 -6.97
CA ALA A 314 3.18 -4.20 -7.92
C ALA A 314 4.69 -3.97 -7.81
N LYS A 315 5.26 -3.97 -6.60
CA LYS A 315 6.71 -3.86 -6.39
C LYS A 315 7.40 -5.11 -6.94
N PHE A 316 6.93 -6.31 -6.63
CA PHE A 316 7.47 -7.58 -7.14
C PHE A 316 7.53 -7.62 -8.67
N ILE A 317 6.41 -7.32 -9.33
CA ILE A 317 6.34 -7.32 -10.80
C ILE A 317 7.31 -6.28 -11.38
N ARG A 318 7.36 -5.07 -10.80
CA ARG A 318 8.22 -3.99 -11.29
C ARG A 318 9.71 -4.26 -11.07
N ILE A 319 10.09 -4.87 -9.94
CA ILE A 319 11.50 -5.20 -9.67
C ILE A 319 11.91 -6.50 -10.36
N GLY A 320 10.98 -7.40 -10.65
CA GLY A 320 11.25 -8.67 -11.36
C GLY A 320 11.96 -8.47 -12.70
N GLU A 321 11.76 -7.32 -13.36
CA GLU A 321 12.54 -6.91 -14.55
C GLU A 321 14.06 -6.91 -14.29
N ALA A 322 14.52 -6.50 -13.11
CA ALA A 322 15.95 -6.47 -12.76
C ALA A 322 16.56 -7.88 -12.58
N TYR A 323 15.71 -8.87 -12.29
CA TYR A 323 16.09 -10.24 -12.02
C TYR A 323 15.90 -11.17 -13.24
N GLU A 324 15.42 -10.65 -14.37
CA GLU A 324 15.23 -11.42 -15.60
C GLU A 324 16.55 -12.05 -16.09
N GLY A 325 16.51 -13.34 -16.44
CA GLY A 325 17.68 -14.10 -16.90
C GLY A 325 18.72 -14.41 -15.80
N ARG A 326 18.43 -14.11 -14.53
CA ARG A 326 19.27 -14.42 -13.36
C ARG A 326 18.69 -15.58 -12.57
N LYS A 327 19.55 -16.27 -11.82
CA LYS A 327 19.11 -17.21 -10.78
C LYS A 327 18.96 -16.43 -9.49
N TYR A 328 17.76 -16.38 -8.92
CA TYR A 328 17.46 -15.55 -7.74
C TYR A 328 16.70 -16.33 -6.67
N ASN A 329 16.91 -15.94 -5.42
CA ASN A 329 16.30 -16.55 -4.25
C ASN A 329 15.37 -15.53 -3.59
N PHE A 330 14.15 -15.38 -4.11
CA PHE A 330 13.16 -14.52 -3.47
C PHE A 330 12.53 -15.26 -2.30
N ILE A 331 12.81 -14.77 -1.09
CA ILE A 331 12.10 -15.15 0.11
C ILE A 331 11.14 -14.00 0.45
N ILE A 332 9.93 -14.08 -0.09
CA ILE A 332 8.88 -13.09 0.18
C ILE A 332 8.07 -13.61 1.36
N THR A 333 8.21 -12.94 2.50
CA THR A 333 7.49 -13.34 3.70
C THR A 333 6.02 -12.95 3.66
N GLU A 334 5.65 -11.90 2.89
CA GLU A 334 4.26 -11.45 2.68
C GLU A 334 4.13 -10.44 1.52
N PHE A 335 2.92 -10.31 0.94
CA PHE A 335 2.57 -9.24 0.00
C PHE A 335 1.87 -8.06 0.71
N ASN A 336 2.58 -6.96 0.98
CA ASN A 336 2.06 -5.74 1.62
C ASN A 336 1.15 -4.97 0.66
N ASP A 337 -0.17 -5.18 0.71
CA ASP A 337 -1.11 -4.34 -0.02
C ASP A 337 -1.60 -3.17 0.83
N TRP A 338 -1.00 -2.00 0.65
CA TRP A 338 -1.45 -0.75 1.26
C TRP A 338 -2.82 -0.25 0.72
N PHE A 339 -3.46 -1.02 -0.16
CA PHE A 339 -4.75 -0.70 -0.80
C PHE A 339 -5.89 -1.68 -0.45
N LYS A 340 -5.69 -2.62 0.48
CA LYS A 340 -6.68 -3.69 0.71
C LYS A 340 -7.83 -3.32 1.66
N TYR A 341 -7.58 -2.51 2.68
CA TYR A 341 -8.43 -2.48 3.87
C TYR A 341 -9.34 -1.25 3.87
N CYS A 342 -10.64 -1.46 3.71
CA CYS A 342 -11.62 -0.38 3.74
C CYS A 342 -12.77 -0.71 4.70
N LEU A 343 -13.45 0.34 5.13
CA LEU A 343 -14.69 0.31 5.91
C LEU A 343 -15.78 0.99 5.07
N PRO A 344 -17.07 0.63 5.25
CA PRO A 344 -18.16 1.32 4.59
C PRO A 344 -18.26 2.76 5.07
N TYR A 345 -18.89 3.61 4.26
CA TYR A 345 -18.98 5.06 4.49
C TYR A 345 -19.48 5.43 5.89
N ASP A 346 -20.45 4.68 6.38
CA ASP A 346 -21.16 4.89 7.64
C ASP A 346 -20.47 4.29 8.87
N ALA A 347 -19.33 3.60 8.69
CA ALA A 347 -18.53 3.11 9.80
C ALA A 347 -18.07 4.28 10.69
N LEU A 348 -18.30 4.16 11.99
CA LEU A 348 -18.02 5.23 12.95
C LEU A 348 -16.58 5.16 13.46
N VAL A 349 -15.92 6.30 13.48
CA VAL A 349 -14.57 6.50 14.00
C VAL A 349 -14.65 7.40 15.23
N LEU A 350 -13.96 7.02 16.30
CA LEU A 350 -13.83 7.81 17.51
C LEU A 350 -12.74 8.88 17.32
N THR A 351 -13.12 10.14 17.41
CA THR A 351 -12.17 11.27 17.38
C THR A 351 -11.52 11.46 18.74
N ALA A 352 -10.38 12.16 18.77
CA ALA A 352 -9.70 12.52 20.02
C ALA A 352 -10.56 13.36 21.00
N THR A 353 -11.60 14.04 20.49
CA THR A 353 -12.59 14.82 21.26
C THR A 353 -13.72 13.97 21.84
N GLY A 354 -13.74 12.66 21.59
CA GLY A 354 -14.78 11.74 22.06
C GLY A 354 -16.03 11.68 21.18
N GLU A 355 -15.96 12.24 19.97
CA GLU A 355 -17.06 12.27 19.00
C GLU A 355 -17.02 11.00 18.12
N LEU A 356 -18.20 10.44 17.82
CA LEU A 356 -18.33 9.40 16.81
C LEU A 356 -18.67 10.02 15.45
N VAL A 357 -17.81 9.80 14.46
CA VAL A 357 -17.89 10.41 13.13
C VAL A 357 -17.87 9.31 12.06
N PRO A 358 -18.80 9.30 11.09
CA PRO A 358 -18.70 8.42 9.92
C PRO A 358 -17.39 8.64 9.16
N ILE A 359 -16.69 7.54 8.84
CA ILE A 359 -15.41 7.59 8.14
C ILE A 359 -15.53 8.28 6.77
N GLY A 360 -16.67 8.13 6.10
CA GLY A 360 -16.95 8.78 4.82
C GLY A 360 -16.89 10.31 4.90
N GLU A 361 -17.44 10.91 5.97
CA GLU A 361 -17.35 12.35 6.19
C GLU A 361 -15.90 12.81 6.39
N ILE A 362 -15.08 12.01 7.06
CA ILE A 362 -13.66 12.30 7.26
C ILE A 362 -12.94 12.34 5.91
N VAL A 363 -13.21 11.36 5.04
CA VAL A 363 -12.64 11.27 3.69
C VAL A 363 -13.04 12.47 2.84
N GLU A 364 -14.32 12.86 2.85
CA GLU A 364 -14.83 14.01 2.08
C GLU A 364 -14.25 15.34 2.54
N ARG A 365 -14.17 15.55 3.86
CA ARG A 365 -13.73 16.82 4.44
C ARG A 365 -12.24 17.09 4.22
N LYS A 366 -11.42 16.06 3.97
CA LYS A 366 -9.95 16.13 3.83
C LYS A 366 -9.28 16.99 4.92
N LYS A 367 -9.81 16.94 6.14
CA LYS A 367 -9.33 17.74 7.27
C LYS A 367 -8.29 16.95 8.06
N ASP A 368 -7.34 17.67 8.67
CA ASP A 368 -6.55 17.18 9.80
C ASP A 368 -7.51 16.83 10.94
N ILE A 369 -7.80 15.54 11.09
CA ILE A 369 -8.57 15.00 12.21
C ILE A 369 -7.66 14.16 13.07
N SER A 370 -7.81 14.31 14.39
CA SER A 370 -7.15 13.44 15.36
C SER A 370 -8.15 12.39 15.83
N VAL A 371 -7.71 11.13 15.84
CA VAL A 371 -8.50 9.96 16.20
C VAL A 371 -7.91 9.31 17.44
N VAL A 372 -8.72 8.54 18.14
CA VAL A 372 -8.24 7.68 19.22
C VAL A 372 -7.79 6.36 18.61
N SER A 373 -6.54 5.97 18.86
CA SER A 373 -5.97 4.68 18.47
C SER A 373 -5.54 3.90 19.73
N VAL A 374 -5.32 2.61 19.57
CA VAL A 374 -4.74 1.75 20.61
C VAL A 374 -3.27 1.52 20.24
N ASN A 375 -2.36 1.89 21.13
CA ASN A 375 -0.95 1.60 20.95
C ASN A 375 -0.74 0.07 21.05
N PRO A 376 -0.22 -0.61 20.00
CA PRO A 376 -0.14 -2.06 20.00
C PRO A 376 0.89 -2.64 20.98
N ARG A 377 1.77 -1.82 21.55
CA ARG A 377 2.78 -2.26 22.54
C ARG A 377 2.31 -2.07 23.97
N THR A 378 1.69 -0.93 24.27
CA THR A 378 1.25 -0.60 25.64
C THR A 378 -0.21 -0.95 25.90
N LEU A 379 -1.00 -1.11 24.83
CA LEU A 379 -2.48 -1.27 24.87
C LEU A 379 -3.21 -0.07 25.48
N GLU A 380 -2.50 1.05 25.59
CA GLU A 380 -3.06 2.32 26.01
C GLU A 380 -3.63 3.08 24.82
N LEU A 381 -4.57 3.97 25.10
CA LEU A 381 -5.18 4.81 24.08
C LEU A 381 -4.30 6.04 23.85
N GLU A 382 -4.05 6.34 22.59
CA GLU A 382 -3.27 7.49 22.18
C GLU A 382 -4.02 8.33 21.14
N ILE A 383 -3.59 9.59 21.01
CA ILE A 383 -4.11 10.50 20.00
C ILE A 383 -3.24 10.36 18.75
N ASP A 384 -3.84 9.94 17.65
CA ASP A 384 -3.17 9.85 16.36
C ASP A 384 -3.74 10.84 15.35
N ARG A 385 -2.87 11.36 14.48
CA ARG A 385 -3.28 12.23 13.37
C ARG A 385 -3.46 11.43 12.09
N VAL A 386 -4.62 11.58 11.46
CA VAL A 386 -4.90 10.95 10.16
C VAL A 386 -4.01 11.58 9.09
N GLN A 387 -2.99 10.86 8.66
CA GLN A 387 -2.02 11.32 7.66
C GLN A 387 -2.59 11.34 6.24
N LYS A 388 -3.49 10.41 5.93
CA LYS A 388 -4.04 10.22 4.58
C LYS A 388 -5.42 9.58 4.64
N VAL A 389 -6.28 9.97 3.69
CA VAL A 389 -7.61 9.40 3.48
C VAL A 389 -7.74 8.86 2.05
N SER A 390 -8.50 7.78 1.88
CA SER A 390 -8.77 7.16 0.57
C SER A 390 -10.15 6.52 0.55
N SER A 391 -10.75 6.44 -0.63
CA SER A 391 -11.99 5.71 -0.90
C SER A 391 -11.83 4.83 -2.14
N ARG A 392 -12.58 3.73 -2.17
CA ARG A 392 -12.75 2.85 -3.33
C ARG A 392 -14.11 2.20 -3.30
N GLU A 393 -14.56 1.72 -4.45
CA GLU A 393 -15.71 0.84 -4.56
C GLU A 393 -15.29 -0.61 -4.29
N THR A 394 -16.22 -1.41 -3.77
CA THR A 394 -16.01 -2.83 -3.46
C THR A 394 -17.34 -3.55 -3.63
N ASP A 395 -17.30 -4.73 -4.25
CA ASP A 395 -18.50 -5.54 -4.50
C ASP A 395 -18.82 -6.48 -3.34
N GLU A 396 -17.86 -6.71 -2.44
CA GLU A 396 -17.96 -7.64 -1.31
C GLU A 396 -17.58 -6.98 0.02
N LEU A 397 -18.35 -7.32 1.06
CA LEU A 397 -18.10 -6.99 2.47
C LEU A 397 -18.31 -8.23 3.33
N VAL A 398 -17.53 -8.33 4.41
CA VAL A 398 -17.73 -9.30 5.50
C VAL A 398 -18.42 -8.58 6.64
N GLU A 399 -19.40 -9.26 7.25
CA GLU A 399 -20.09 -8.82 8.45
C GLU A 399 -19.72 -9.72 9.63
N LEU A 400 -19.07 -9.16 10.65
CA LEU A 400 -18.69 -9.88 11.87
C LEU A 400 -19.56 -9.38 13.03
N THR A 401 -20.26 -10.30 13.69
CA THR A 401 -21.07 -10.00 14.89
C THR A 401 -20.45 -10.68 16.11
N THR A 402 -20.11 -9.90 17.12
CA THR A 402 -19.57 -10.41 18.40
C THR A 402 -20.68 -11.00 19.28
N GLU A 403 -20.34 -11.81 20.29
CA GLU A 403 -21.30 -12.31 21.30
C GLU A 403 -22.06 -11.17 22.00
N THR A 404 -21.42 -10.00 22.14
CA THR A 404 -22.06 -8.80 22.72
C THR A 404 -23.00 -8.08 21.76
N GLY A 405 -23.14 -8.56 20.52
CA GLY A 405 -23.99 -7.96 19.49
C GLY A 405 -23.38 -6.78 18.73
N LYS A 406 -22.10 -6.44 18.97
CA LYS A 406 -21.37 -5.45 18.15
C LYS A 406 -21.21 -5.99 16.74
N LEU A 407 -21.56 -5.17 15.74
CA LEU A 407 -21.42 -5.46 14.32
C LEU A 407 -20.24 -4.68 13.72
N LEU A 408 -19.37 -5.38 12.99
CA LEU A 408 -18.32 -4.81 12.16
C LEU A 408 -18.60 -5.17 10.70
N ARG A 409 -18.58 -4.17 9.82
CA ARG A 409 -18.68 -4.37 8.36
C ARG A 409 -17.42 -3.85 7.72
N LEU A 410 -16.73 -4.69 6.97
CA LEU A 410 -15.39 -4.43 6.48
C LEU A 410 -15.09 -5.24 5.23
N THR A 411 -14.11 -4.82 4.44
CA THR A 411 -13.67 -5.61 3.27
C THR A 411 -13.05 -6.95 3.71
N PRO A 412 -13.16 -8.05 2.94
CA PRO A 412 -12.68 -9.37 3.34
C PRO A 412 -11.25 -9.41 3.89
N ASN A 413 -10.34 -8.67 3.28
CA ASN A 413 -8.93 -8.65 3.68
C ASN A 413 -8.62 -7.75 4.89
N HIS A 414 -9.59 -6.98 5.41
CA HIS A 414 -9.33 -5.96 6.44
C HIS A 414 -8.90 -6.62 7.74
N PRO A 415 -7.69 -6.33 8.28
CA PRO A 415 -7.15 -7.02 9.43
C PRO A 415 -7.75 -6.45 10.72
N LEU A 416 -8.12 -7.34 11.64
CA LEU A 416 -8.58 -6.99 12.98
C LEU A 416 -7.68 -7.65 14.03
N PRO A 417 -7.47 -7.00 15.19
CA PRO A 417 -6.65 -7.56 16.26
C PRO A 417 -7.44 -8.64 17.03
N VAL A 418 -6.85 -9.83 17.11
CA VAL A 418 -7.38 -10.99 17.84
C VAL A 418 -6.48 -11.27 19.04
N LEU A 419 -7.08 -11.47 20.19
CA LEU A 419 -6.37 -11.92 21.39
C LEU A 419 -6.25 -13.44 21.36
N THR A 420 -5.02 -13.93 21.32
CA THR A 420 -4.67 -15.36 21.35
C THR A 420 -3.91 -15.69 22.64
N THR A 421 -3.66 -16.97 22.89
CA THR A 421 -2.81 -17.42 24.01
C THR A 421 -1.37 -16.91 23.92
N GLU A 422 -0.90 -16.55 22.73
CA GLU A 422 0.46 -16.01 22.47
C GLU A 422 0.50 -14.48 22.46
N GLY A 423 -0.63 -13.81 22.70
CA GLY A 423 -0.78 -12.37 22.64
C GLY A 423 -1.66 -11.91 21.48
N ILE A 424 -1.47 -10.66 21.04
CA ILE A 424 -2.33 -10.03 20.03
C ILE A 424 -1.78 -10.32 18.64
N THR A 425 -2.58 -10.95 17.80
CA THR A 425 -2.28 -11.21 16.40
C THR A 425 -3.27 -10.46 15.50
N TRP A 426 -2.92 -10.27 14.22
CA TRP A 426 -3.79 -9.60 13.25
C TRP A 426 -4.33 -10.62 12.27
N LYS A 427 -5.67 -10.71 12.18
CA LYS A 427 -6.35 -11.68 11.33
C LYS A 427 -7.22 -10.95 10.29
N PRO A 428 -7.19 -11.30 8.99
CA PRO A 428 -8.13 -10.79 8.00
C PRO A 428 -9.59 -11.11 8.35
N ALA A 429 -10.51 -10.19 8.05
CA ALA A 429 -11.94 -10.34 8.34
C ALA A 429 -12.55 -11.65 7.80
N SER A 430 -12.14 -12.09 6.62
CA SER A 430 -12.62 -13.32 5.98
C SER A 430 -12.18 -14.61 6.66
N GLU A 431 -11.18 -14.55 7.52
CA GLU A 431 -10.62 -15.73 8.19
C GLU A 431 -11.20 -15.92 9.60
N PHE A 432 -12.02 -14.98 10.10
CA PHE A 432 -12.60 -15.06 11.44
C PHE A 432 -13.50 -16.29 11.61
N GLU A 433 -13.31 -16.97 12.74
CA GLU A 433 -14.12 -18.13 13.14
C GLU A 433 -14.92 -17.82 14.41
N ILE A 434 -16.03 -18.54 14.57
CA ILE A 434 -16.80 -18.49 15.82
C ILE A 434 -15.89 -19.03 16.93
N SER A 435 -15.55 -18.18 17.91
CA SER A 435 -14.64 -18.36 19.08
C SER A 435 -13.44 -17.41 19.09
N ASP A 436 -13.16 -16.69 18.00
CA ASP A 436 -12.10 -15.68 17.99
C ASP A 436 -12.44 -14.50 18.93
N TYR A 437 -11.48 -14.10 19.77
CA TYR A 437 -11.63 -12.99 20.72
C TYR A 437 -11.14 -11.68 20.12
N LEU A 438 -12.08 -10.81 19.72
CA LEU A 438 -11.77 -9.47 19.26
C LEU A 438 -11.46 -8.52 20.43
N ILE A 439 -10.42 -7.71 20.26
CA ILE A 439 -10.15 -6.61 21.19
C ILE A 439 -11.22 -5.54 21.00
N SER A 440 -11.82 -5.11 22.11
CA SER A 440 -12.84 -4.08 22.10
C SER A 440 -12.69 -3.14 23.27
N LEU A 441 -13.12 -1.90 23.08
CA LEU A 441 -13.13 -0.90 24.14
C LEU A 441 -14.26 -1.18 25.15
N GLY A 442 -13.93 -1.05 26.43
CA GLY A 442 -14.89 -1.09 27.55
C GLY A 442 -15.57 0.24 27.84
N GLU A 443 -14.98 1.35 27.41
CA GLU A 443 -15.54 2.70 27.42
C GLU A 443 -15.08 3.44 26.16
N LEU A 444 -15.83 4.43 25.68
CA LEU A 444 -15.37 5.38 24.67
C LEU A 444 -14.84 6.66 25.35
N PRO A 445 -13.52 6.79 25.58
CA PRO A 445 -12.97 7.93 26.27
C PRO A 445 -12.82 9.14 25.35
N SER A 446 -12.58 10.29 25.98
CA SER A 446 -12.12 11.50 25.31
C SER A 446 -10.72 11.82 25.80
N LEU A 447 -9.76 11.96 24.88
CA LEU A 447 -8.36 12.26 25.20
C LEU A 447 -8.05 13.76 25.14
N LEU A 448 -9.00 14.55 24.65
CA LEU A 448 -9.02 16.01 24.70
C LEU A 448 -10.23 16.44 25.54
N THR A 449 -10.26 17.70 25.99
CA THR A 449 -11.51 18.26 26.52
C THR A 449 -12.60 18.17 25.45
N GLU A 450 -13.74 17.52 25.78
CA GLU A 450 -14.94 17.55 24.94
C GLU A 450 -15.23 19.00 24.56
N SER A 451 -15.56 19.25 23.29
CA SER A 451 -16.03 20.56 22.87
C SER A 451 -17.28 20.91 23.71
N GLN A 452 -17.14 21.89 24.60
CA GLN A 452 -18.21 22.36 25.47
C GLN A 452 -19.32 23.11 24.70
N GLU A 453 -19.23 23.20 23.38
CA GLU A 453 -20.23 23.87 22.56
C GLU A 453 -21.56 23.11 22.66
N SER A 454 -22.54 23.73 23.31
CA SER A 454 -23.90 23.21 23.36
C SER A 454 -24.46 23.05 21.94
N PRO A 455 -25.09 21.91 21.61
CA PRO A 455 -25.75 21.74 20.32
C PRO A 455 -26.83 22.80 20.15
N THR A 456 -27.03 23.30 18.93
CA THR A 456 -27.97 24.40 18.67
C THR A 456 -29.16 23.94 17.84
N PHE A 457 -30.36 24.47 18.12
CA PHE A 457 -31.54 24.10 17.34
C PHE A 457 -31.42 24.50 15.86
N TRP A 458 -30.63 25.53 15.58
CA TRP A 458 -30.39 26.06 14.23
C TRP A 458 -29.66 25.07 13.30
N GLN A 459 -28.96 24.08 13.85
CA GLN A 459 -28.34 22.99 13.09
C GLN A 459 -29.38 21.97 12.59
N PHE A 460 -30.51 21.83 13.29
CA PHE A 460 -31.55 20.84 13.02
C PHE A 460 -32.81 21.42 12.35
N LEU A 461 -32.77 22.68 11.93
CA LEU A 461 -33.91 23.29 11.25
C LEU A 461 -34.07 22.72 9.83
N PRO A 462 -35.29 22.31 9.43
CA PRO A 462 -35.54 21.87 8.07
C PRO A 462 -35.44 23.04 7.07
N GLU A 463 -35.10 22.72 5.82
CA GLU A 463 -34.80 23.73 4.79
C GLU A 463 -36.01 24.60 4.41
N ASN A 464 -37.22 24.08 4.59
CA ASN A 464 -38.48 24.74 4.26
C ASN A 464 -39.08 25.55 5.43
N VAL A 465 -38.26 25.91 6.43
CA VAL A 465 -38.64 26.82 7.51
C VAL A 465 -38.56 28.26 7.04
N TYR A 466 -39.45 29.09 7.56
CA TYR A 466 -39.43 30.53 7.40
C TYR A 466 -39.04 31.17 8.72
N VAL A 467 -38.16 32.17 8.65
CA VAL A 467 -37.69 32.96 9.80
C VAL A 467 -38.29 34.35 9.74
N LYS A 468 -38.90 34.78 10.84
CA LYS A 468 -39.30 36.17 11.05
C LYS A 468 -38.14 36.90 11.71
N ILE A 469 -37.62 37.91 11.04
CA ILE A 469 -36.44 38.66 11.47
C ILE A 469 -36.86 39.82 12.35
N ASN A 470 -36.08 40.14 13.38
CA ASN A 470 -36.38 41.27 14.24
C ASN A 470 -36.24 42.61 13.48
N PRO A 471 -37.01 43.66 13.84
CA PRO A 471 -37.00 44.93 13.09
C PRO A 471 -35.63 45.61 13.03
N GLN A 472 -34.82 45.48 14.09
CA GLN A 472 -33.48 46.04 14.20
C GLN A 472 -32.53 45.41 13.17
N THR A 473 -32.58 44.09 13.00
CA THR A 473 -31.79 43.36 12.00
C THR A 473 -32.25 43.70 10.58
N LEU A 474 -33.55 43.88 10.35
CA LEU A 474 -34.03 44.33 9.04
C LEU A 474 -33.47 45.71 8.67
N SER A 475 -33.38 46.63 9.64
CA SER A 475 -32.72 47.92 9.46
C SER A 475 -31.23 47.76 9.14
N LEU A 476 -30.54 46.91 9.91
CA LEU A 476 -29.14 46.58 9.69
C LEU A 476 -28.89 46.00 8.28
N PHE A 477 -29.72 45.06 7.83
CA PHE A 477 -29.62 44.49 6.49
C PHE A 477 -29.78 45.55 5.41
N ARG A 478 -30.78 46.44 5.52
CA ARG A 478 -30.96 47.53 4.55
C ARG A 478 -29.72 48.42 4.47
N LYS A 479 -29.15 48.79 5.62
CA LYS A 479 -27.92 49.59 5.70
C LYS A 479 -26.74 48.86 5.03
N LEU A 480 -26.43 47.65 5.49
CA LEU A 480 -25.29 46.87 4.98
C LEU A 480 -25.39 46.54 3.49
N ILE A 481 -26.61 46.29 2.98
CA ILE A 481 -26.79 46.03 1.55
C ILE A 481 -26.50 47.30 0.73
N ASN A 482 -26.95 48.47 1.19
CA ASN A 482 -26.66 49.73 0.50
C ASN A 482 -25.19 50.14 0.59
N ASP A 483 -24.50 49.78 1.69
CA ASP A 483 -23.08 50.07 1.87
C ASP A 483 -22.19 49.14 1.01
N LYS A 484 -22.54 47.86 0.91
CA LYS A 484 -21.72 46.84 0.20
C LYS A 484 -22.11 46.61 -1.26
N PHE A 485 -23.31 47.00 -1.68
CA PHE A 485 -23.84 46.73 -3.02
C PHE A 485 -24.45 48.00 -3.62
N LYS A 486 -24.52 48.09 -4.95
CA LYS A 486 -24.96 49.31 -5.64
C LYS A 486 -26.40 49.71 -5.29
N ASN A 487 -27.28 48.73 -5.02
CA ASN A 487 -28.65 48.92 -4.54
C ASN A 487 -29.29 47.57 -4.14
N LEU A 488 -30.45 47.64 -3.48
CA LEU A 488 -31.26 46.48 -3.07
C LEU A 488 -31.63 45.53 -4.24
N LYS A 489 -31.77 46.05 -5.46
CA LYS A 489 -32.17 45.27 -6.66
C LYS A 489 -31.02 44.42 -7.20
N GLU A 490 -29.79 44.89 -7.10
CA GLU A 490 -28.61 44.09 -7.42
C GLU A 490 -28.46 42.92 -6.43
N PHE A 491 -28.59 43.20 -5.13
CA PHE A 491 -28.50 42.18 -4.10
C PHE A 491 -29.61 41.12 -4.24
N SER A 492 -30.85 41.53 -4.54
CA SER A 492 -31.95 40.59 -4.77
C SER A 492 -31.66 39.62 -5.93
N ARG A 493 -30.99 40.10 -6.99
CA ARG A 493 -30.55 39.26 -8.11
C ARG A 493 -29.47 38.25 -7.68
N LYS A 494 -28.48 38.68 -6.89
CA LYS A 494 -27.41 37.80 -6.38
C LYS A 494 -27.93 36.68 -5.48
N ILE A 495 -28.97 36.92 -4.68
CA ILE A 495 -29.60 35.88 -3.85
C ILE A 495 -30.62 35.02 -4.60
N GLY A 496 -30.96 35.37 -5.86
CA GLY A 496 -31.92 34.65 -6.69
C GLY A 496 -33.39 34.86 -6.29
N VAL A 497 -33.74 36.03 -5.74
CA VAL A 497 -35.11 36.35 -5.29
C VAL A 497 -35.68 37.53 -6.07
N LYS A 498 -36.95 37.44 -6.48
CA LYS A 498 -37.66 38.55 -7.13
C LYS A 498 -37.63 39.80 -6.24
N TYR A 499 -37.34 40.96 -6.82
CA TYR A 499 -37.17 42.21 -6.07
C TYR A 499 -38.39 42.56 -5.20
N THR A 500 -39.60 42.37 -5.70
CA THR A 500 -40.85 42.62 -4.95
C THR A 500 -40.94 41.76 -3.69
N THR A 501 -40.64 40.46 -3.81
CA THR A 501 -40.60 39.52 -2.69
C THR A 501 -39.48 39.89 -1.71
N PHE A 502 -38.30 40.23 -2.22
CA PHE A 502 -37.18 40.66 -1.38
C PHE A 502 -37.48 41.94 -0.61
N HIS A 503 -38.16 42.89 -1.24
CA HIS A 503 -38.62 44.12 -0.60
C HIS A 503 -39.66 43.81 0.51
N ALA A 504 -40.57 42.85 0.28
CA ALA A 504 -41.50 42.38 1.32
C ALA A 504 -40.77 41.76 2.52
N TYR A 505 -39.67 41.01 2.30
CA TYR A 505 -38.80 40.51 3.35
C TYR A 505 -38.15 41.63 4.16
N LEU A 506 -37.51 42.59 3.48
CA LEU A 506 -36.81 43.68 4.15
C LEU A 506 -37.75 44.62 4.90
N THR A 507 -39.01 44.75 4.46
CA THR A 507 -40.06 45.55 5.13
C THR A 507 -40.74 44.80 6.29
N GLY A 508 -40.42 43.53 6.52
CA GLY A 508 -41.03 42.72 7.58
C GLY A 508 -42.46 42.27 7.28
N ARG A 509 -42.97 42.54 6.06
CA ARG A 509 -44.32 42.12 5.62
C ARG A 509 -44.41 40.62 5.36
N SER A 510 -43.28 39.94 5.17
CA SER A 510 -43.22 38.50 4.93
C SER A 510 -42.01 37.88 5.61
N SER A 511 -42.17 36.64 6.09
CA SER A 511 -41.07 35.87 6.67
C SER A 511 -40.11 35.39 5.57
N ILE A 512 -38.84 35.22 5.90
CA ILE A 512 -37.78 34.88 4.94
C ILE A 512 -37.56 33.36 4.97
N PRO A 513 -37.53 32.65 3.83
CA PRO A 513 -37.09 31.26 3.80
C PRO A 513 -35.70 31.10 4.43
N PHE A 514 -35.52 30.11 5.30
CA PHE A 514 -34.28 29.93 6.08
C PHE A 514 -33.05 29.81 5.16
N MET A 515 -33.17 29.09 4.05
CA MET A 515 -32.08 28.96 3.07
C MET A 515 -31.72 30.29 2.40
N THR A 516 -32.72 31.12 2.09
CA THR A 516 -32.50 32.49 1.58
C THR A 516 -31.81 33.33 2.64
N PHE A 517 -32.26 33.24 3.90
CA PHE A 517 -31.65 33.97 5.01
C PHE A 517 -30.18 33.57 5.23
N ARG A 518 -29.83 32.27 5.19
CA ARG A 518 -28.43 31.83 5.27
C ARG A 518 -27.56 32.37 4.13
N LYS A 519 -28.11 32.41 2.90
CA LYS A 519 -27.41 33.03 1.75
C LYS A 519 -27.18 34.52 1.98
N MET A 520 -28.15 35.24 2.55
CA MET A 520 -28.00 36.66 2.89
C MET A 520 -26.88 36.88 3.91
N LEU A 521 -26.85 36.11 5.01
CA LEU A 521 -25.79 36.22 6.02
C LEU A 521 -24.40 35.99 5.43
N LYS A 522 -24.26 34.96 4.57
CA LYS A 522 -22.99 34.65 3.90
C LYS A 522 -22.50 35.78 2.98
N LEU A 523 -23.39 36.39 2.20
CA LEU A 523 -23.03 37.48 1.28
C LEU A 523 -22.79 38.81 1.99
N LEU A 524 -23.43 39.03 3.14
CA LEU A 524 -23.22 40.21 3.97
C LEU A 524 -22.01 40.06 4.91
N ASP A 525 -21.40 38.87 4.96
CA ASP A 525 -20.30 38.51 5.86
C ASP A 525 -20.63 38.81 7.34
N LEU A 526 -21.84 38.44 7.74
CA LEU A 526 -22.33 38.64 9.10
C LEU A 526 -22.03 37.40 9.96
N LYS A 527 -21.18 37.59 10.96
CA LYS A 527 -20.80 36.56 11.95
C LYS A 527 -21.62 36.64 13.23
N ILE A 528 -22.88 37.09 13.12
CA ILE A 528 -23.80 37.18 14.26
C ILE A 528 -24.59 35.86 14.34
N PRO A 529 -24.75 35.26 15.53
CA PRO A 529 -25.56 34.06 15.69
C PRO A 529 -27.00 34.26 15.20
N VAL A 530 -27.53 33.27 14.48
CA VAL A 530 -28.86 33.36 13.86
C VAL A 530 -29.95 33.70 14.86
N TYR A 531 -29.90 33.12 16.07
CA TYR A 531 -30.92 33.31 17.09
C TYR A 531 -31.10 34.78 17.51
N GLU A 532 -30.02 35.58 17.48
CA GLU A 532 -30.05 37.01 17.84
C GLU A 532 -30.78 37.85 16.79
N LEU A 533 -30.84 37.34 15.55
CA LEU A 533 -31.41 38.02 14.40
C LEU A 533 -32.89 37.68 14.18
N THR A 534 -33.37 36.61 14.79
CA THR A 534 -34.70 36.04 14.56
C THR A 534 -35.65 36.26 15.74
N GLU A 535 -36.90 36.58 15.46
CA GLU A 535 -37.97 36.70 16.45
C GLU A 535 -38.71 35.36 16.64
N LYS A 536 -39.14 34.76 15.52
CA LYS A 536 -39.91 33.51 15.48
C LYS A 536 -39.58 32.70 14.24
N VAL A 537 -39.83 31.40 14.32
CA VAL A 537 -39.73 30.45 13.21
C VAL A 537 -41.09 29.83 12.92
N SER A 538 -41.38 29.56 11.65
CA SER A 538 -42.65 28.98 11.23
C SER A 538 -42.50 28.04 10.03
N ARG A 539 -43.45 27.11 9.90
CA ARG A 539 -43.58 26.19 8.76
C ARG A 539 -45.06 25.93 8.48
N GLY A 540 -45.72 26.87 7.81
CA GLY A 540 -47.17 26.85 7.58
C GLY A 540 -47.92 27.57 8.70
N VAL A 541 -48.96 26.93 9.27
CA VAL A 541 -49.79 27.52 10.32
C VAL A 541 -49.13 27.31 11.68
N GLY A 542 -48.79 28.41 12.37
CA GLY A 542 -48.16 28.40 13.69
C GLY A 542 -46.68 28.80 13.68
N SER A 543 -46.32 29.67 14.62
CA SER A 543 -44.95 30.16 14.81
C SER A 543 -44.51 29.95 16.25
N ILE A 544 -43.24 29.62 16.46
CA ILE A 544 -42.64 29.44 17.79
C ILE A 544 -41.39 30.30 17.92
N LYS A 545 -41.03 30.60 19.16
CA LYS A 545 -39.70 31.12 19.48
C LYS A 545 -38.78 29.93 19.72
N LEU A 546 -37.62 29.92 19.06
CA LEU A 546 -36.63 28.86 19.19
C LEU A 546 -35.47 29.39 20.04
N PRO A 547 -35.08 28.73 21.13
CA PRO A 547 -33.85 29.08 21.84
C PRO A 547 -32.62 28.77 20.98
N ASN A 548 -31.46 29.33 21.35
CA ASN A 548 -30.21 29.05 20.62
C ASN A 548 -29.77 27.61 20.83
N GLU A 549 -29.45 27.29 22.08
CA GLU A 549 -28.95 26.00 22.51
C GLU A 549 -30.10 25.02 22.72
N ILE A 550 -29.82 23.75 22.49
CA ILE A 550 -30.67 22.62 22.88
C ILE A 550 -30.34 22.27 24.33
N PRO A 551 -31.24 22.52 25.29
CA PRO A 551 -31.00 22.12 26.67
C PRO A 551 -31.01 20.60 26.79
N ALA A 552 -30.20 20.03 27.70
CA ALA A 552 -30.16 18.58 27.90
C ALA A 552 -31.55 17.99 28.19
N LYS A 553 -32.38 18.68 28.99
CA LYS A 553 -33.78 18.26 29.28
C LYS A 553 -34.65 18.08 28.03
N PHE A 554 -34.37 18.79 26.93
CA PHE A 554 -35.10 18.57 25.69
C PHE A 554 -34.82 17.18 25.10
N MET A 555 -33.62 16.63 25.32
CA MET A 555 -33.28 15.30 24.83
C MET A 555 -34.08 14.19 25.52
N TYR A 556 -34.54 14.38 26.76
CA TYR A 556 -35.51 13.49 27.39
C TYR A 556 -36.80 13.40 26.57
N PHE A 557 -37.34 14.54 26.13
CA PHE A 557 -38.51 14.56 25.25
C PHE A 557 -38.21 13.83 23.94
N VAL A 558 -37.04 14.04 23.32
CA VAL A 558 -36.66 13.32 22.09
C VAL A 558 -36.62 11.80 22.34
N GLY A 559 -36.02 11.34 23.43
CA GLY A 559 -35.97 9.92 23.82
C GLY A 559 -37.36 9.32 24.02
N ALA A 560 -38.25 10.02 24.73
CA ALA A 560 -39.63 9.58 24.92
C ALA A 560 -40.41 9.54 23.58
N VAL A 561 -40.12 10.44 22.65
CA VAL A 561 -40.70 10.39 21.30
C VAL A 561 -40.15 9.20 20.50
N VAL A 562 -38.90 8.77 20.73
CA VAL A 562 -38.32 7.58 20.10
C VAL A 562 -38.98 6.30 20.59
N GLY A 563 -39.34 6.20 21.87
CA GLY A 563 -40.10 5.07 22.39
C GLY A 563 -41.57 5.14 22.03
N ASP A 564 -42.38 5.74 22.90
CA ASP A 564 -43.85 5.81 22.77
C ASP A 564 -44.39 6.95 21.87
N GLY A 565 -43.51 7.69 21.19
CA GLY A 565 -43.94 8.77 20.31
C GLY A 565 -44.47 8.34 18.94
N ASN A 566 -45.37 9.14 18.38
CA ASN A 566 -45.81 9.04 16.98
C ASN A 566 -45.84 10.43 16.33
N ILE A 567 -45.43 10.50 15.06
CA ILE A 567 -45.58 11.68 14.21
C ILE A 567 -46.58 11.35 13.12
N ASN A 568 -47.68 12.09 13.05
CA ASN A 568 -48.72 11.84 12.04
C ASN A 568 -48.56 12.72 10.79
N GLN A 569 -49.34 12.40 9.74
CA GLN A 569 -49.37 13.18 8.49
C GLN A 569 -49.78 14.66 8.70
N ASN A 570 -50.54 14.95 9.76
CA ASN A 570 -50.96 16.30 10.13
C ASN A 570 -49.88 17.11 10.85
N ARG A 571 -48.63 16.61 10.87
CA ARG A 571 -47.47 17.24 11.52
C ARG A 571 -47.72 17.51 13.01
N ARG A 572 -48.21 16.49 13.73
CA ARG A 572 -48.33 16.51 15.19
C ARG A 572 -47.45 15.43 15.79
N ILE A 573 -46.73 15.80 16.84
CA ILE A 573 -46.04 14.85 17.71
C ILE A 573 -47.03 14.44 18.79
N LYS A 574 -47.09 13.14 19.06
CA LYS A 574 -48.02 12.49 19.94
C LYS A 574 -47.26 11.54 20.86
N ILE A 575 -47.46 11.61 22.17
CA ILE A 575 -46.88 10.66 23.13
C ILE A 575 -48.00 10.14 24.02
N TYR A 576 -48.07 8.83 24.22
CA TYR A 576 -49.09 8.20 25.03
C TYR A 576 -48.49 7.05 25.84
N CYS A 577 -48.38 7.25 27.16
CA CYS A 577 -47.85 6.29 28.11
C CYS A 577 -48.90 6.07 29.21
N PRO A 578 -49.93 5.23 28.99
CA PRO A 578 -51.04 5.09 29.95
C PRO A 578 -50.62 4.47 31.28
N SER A 579 -49.61 3.59 31.27
CA SER A 579 -49.07 2.96 32.47
C SER A 579 -48.30 3.95 33.36
N ASP A 580 -47.69 4.97 32.75
CA ASP A 580 -46.80 5.92 33.41
C ASP A 580 -47.10 7.37 32.98
N PRO A 581 -48.23 7.97 33.43
CA PRO A 581 -48.64 9.30 33.03
C PRO A 581 -47.64 10.41 33.36
N GLU A 582 -46.79 10.21 34.38
CA GLU A 582 -45.73 11.13 34.80
C GLU A 582 -44.74 11.44 33.65
N ILE A 583 -44.50 10.48 32.76
CA ILE A 583 -43.64 10.67 31.58
C ILE A 583 -44.28 11.71 30.64
N VAL A 584 -45.58 11.60 30.41
CA VAL A 584 -46.35 12.50 29.55
C VAL A 584 -46.38 13.92 30.15
N GLU A 585 -46.58 14.03 31.46
CA GLU A 585 -46.54 15.30 32.20
C GLU A 585 -45.16 15.97 32.11
N ARG A 586 -44.09 15.21 32.33
CA ARG A 586 -42.72 15.69 32.20
C ARG A 586 -42.43 16.20 30.79
N CYS A 587 -42.83 15.45 29.76
CA CYS A 587 -42.72 15.87 28.37
C CYS A 587 -43.51 17.16 28.08
N LEU A 588 -44.71 17.32 28.64
CA LEU A 588 -45.51 18.54 28.51
C LEU A 588 -44.78 19.74 29.12
N ILE A 589 -44.25 19.61 30.34
CA ILE A 589 -43.50 20.68 31.03
C ILE A 589 -42.31 21.12 30.18
N ILE A 590 -41.50 20.17 29.70
CA ILE A 590 -40.33 20.46 28.86
C ILE A 590 -40.71 21.25 27.60
N ILE A 591 -41.75 20.83 26.87
CA ILE A 591 -42.17 21.50 25.63
C ILE A 591 -42.80 22.86 25.89
N ARG A 592 -43.61 23.00 26.95
CA ARG A 592 -44.21 24.30 27.31
C ARG A 592 -43.16 25.31 27.75
N ASP A 593 -42.21 24.90 28.59
CA ASP A 593 -41.11 25.75 29.05
C ASP A 593 -40.29 26.30 27.88
N LEU A 594 -39.99 25.45 26.89
CA LEU A 594 -39.09 25.80 25.79
C LEU A 594 -39.79 26.54 24.64
N PHE A 595 -41.02 26.16 24.33
CA PHE A 595 -41.68 26.59 23.09
C PHE A 595 -43.08 27.17 23.30
N GLY A 596 -43.65 27.06 24.51
CA GLY A 596 -45.00 27.54 24.82
C GLY A 596 -46.11 26.80 24.10
N VAL A 597 -45.88 25.56 23.66
CA VAL A 597 -46.86 24.74 22.92
C VAL A 597 -47.09 23.40 23.61
N GLY A 598 -48.14 22.68 23.20
CA GLY A 598 -48.46 21.35 23.71
C GLY A 598 -49.60 21.36 24.73
N TYR A 599 -50.39 20.29 24.70
CA TYR A 599 -51.45 20.02 25.67
C TYR A 599 -51.65 18.51 25.81
N ILE A 600 -52.23 18.10 26.94
CA ILE A 600 -52.69 16.71 27.15
C ILE A 600 -54.17 16.67 26.80
N ASP A 601 -54.57 15.70 25.97
CA ASP A 601 -55.97 15.50 25.61
C ASP A 601 -56.74 14.74 26.70
N LYS A 602 -58.04 14.54 26.48
CA LYS A 602 -58.92 13.83 27.43
C LYS A 602 -58.53 12.37 27.71
N ASN A 603 -57.70 11.77 26.86
CA ASN A 603 -57.25 10.39 27.00
C ASN A 603 -55.88 10.30 27.69
N GLY A 604 -55.29 11.42 28.12
CA GLY A 604 -53.94 11.44 28.68
C GLY A 604 -52.83 11.45 27.62
N MET A 605 -53.14 11.72 26.35
CA MET A 605 -52.14 11.80 25.28
C MET A 605 -51.58 13.22 25.17
N LEU A 606 -50.25 13.37 25.19
CA LEU A 606 -49.59 14.62 24.83
C LEU A 606 -49.70 14.87 23.33
N ILE A 607 -50.17 16.06 22.95
CA ILE A 607 -50.25 16.51 21.56
C ILE A 607 -49.45 17.81 21.40
N VAL A 608 -48.41 17.77 20.56
CA VAL A 608 -47.63 18.93 20.13
C VAL A 608 -47.93 19.23 18.66
N ASN A 609 -48.69 20.29 18.42
CA ASN A 609 -49.12 20.69 17.09
C ASN A 609 -48.24 21.82 16.53
N ASN A 610 -47.01 21.48 16.12
CA ASN A 610 -46.11 22.44 15.50
C ASN A 610 -45.22 21.80 14.43
N ALA A 611 -45.34 22.29 13.19
CA ALA A 611 -44.63 21.73 12.03
C ALA A 611 -43.11 22.01 12.04
N VAL A 612 -42.64 23.04 12.75
CA VAL A 612 -41.20 23.27 12.91
C VAL A 612 -40.62 22.21 13.83
N LEU A 613 -41.25 21.98 14.99
CA LEU A 613 -40.82 20.95 15.94
C LEU A 613 -40.85 19.55 15.32
N VAL A 614 -41.89 19.21 14.56
CA VAL A 614 -41.91 17.94 13.81
C VAL A 614 -40.69 17.80 12.93
N GLY A 615 -40.35 18.83 12.15
CA GLY A 615 -39.19 18.73 11.27
C GLY A 615 -37.84 18.74 11.99
N VAL A 616 -37.75 19.33 13.18
CA VAL A 616 -36.59 19.19 14.07
C VAL A 616 -36.47 17.76 14.59
N ILE A 617 -37.59 17.16 15.04
CA ILE A 617 -37.65 15.77 15.49
C ILE A 617 -37.34 14.78 14.36
N GLU A 618 -37.79 15.06 13.13
CA GLU A 618 -37.40 14.30 11.92
C GLU A 618 -35.89 14.34 11.70
N LYS A 619 -35.25 15.50 11.91
CA LYS A 619 -33.79 15.65 11.83
C LYS A 619 -33.04 14.96 12.97
N PHE A 620 -33.70 14.65 14.09
CA PHE A 620 -33.17 13.79 15.14
C PHE A 620 -33.33 12.29 14.83
N GLY A 621 -33.70 11.91 13.60
CA GLY A 621 -33.75 10.52 13.15
C GLY A 621 -35.08 9.81 13.41
N ILE A 622 -36.16 10.57 13.71
CA ILE A 622 -37.49 10.01 13.99
C ILE A 622 -38.42 10.29 12.81
N PRO A 623 -38.67 9.31 11.92
CA PRO A 623 -39.44 9.55 10.71
C PRO A 623 -40.95 9.56 10.97
N ALA A 624 -41.69 10.30 10.13
CA ALA A 624 -43.16 10.38 10.21
C ALA A 624 -43.91 9.13 9.74
N LYS A 625 -43.22 8.18 9.09
CA LYS A 625 -43.79 6.92 8.61
C LYS A 625 -42.85 5.77 8.92
N ASN A 626 -43.41 4.60 9.22
CA ASN A 626 -42.67 3.37 9.52
C ASN A 626 -41.64 3.50 10.65
N LYS A 627 -41.85 4.45 11.58
CA LYS A 627 -40.94 4.81 12.68
C LYS A 627 -40.32 3.59 13.36
N ALA A 628 -41.13 2.62 13.78
CA ALA A 628 -40.64 1.48 14.55
C ALA A 628 -39.46 0.73 13.89
N ALA A 629 -39.47 0.61 12.55
CA ALA A 629 -38.44 -0.10 11.80
C ALA A 629 -37.33 0.81 11.25
N THR A 630 -37.57 2.13 11.17
CA THR A 630 -36.67 3.07 10.48
C THR A 630 -36.13 4.19 11.36
N VAL A 631 -36.52 4.22 12.65
CA VAL A 631 -35.96 5.16 13.63
C VAL A 631 -34.47 4.88 13.81
N ASP A 632 -33.71 5.96 13.89
CA ASP A 632 -32.26 5.90 13.96
C ASP A 632 -31.71 7.05 14.81
N ILE A 633 -30.46 6.91 15.27
CA ILE A 633 -29.71 7.97 15.97
C ILE A 633 -28.74 8.61 14.96
N PRO A 634 -28.97 9.87 14.55
CA PRO A 634 -28.09 10.52 13.60
C PRO A 634 -26.73 10.85 14.25
N PRO A 635 -25.65 10.97 13.45
CA PRO A 635 -24.31 11.27 13.96
C PRO A 635 -24.27 12.51 14.85
N GLU A 636 -25.09 13.52 14.58
CA GLU A 636 -25.17 14.74 15.39
C GLU A 636 -25.59 14.48 16.84
N ILE A 637 -26.43 13.45 17.12
CA ILE A 637 -26.76 13.04 18.49
C ILE A 637 -25.60 12.25 19.11
N LEU A 638 -24.97 11.35 18.34
CA LEU A 638 -23.81 10.57 18.80
C LEU A 638 -22.65 11.44 19.28
N ARG A 639 -22.54 12.67 18.78
CA ARG A 639 -21.51 13.67 19.14
C ARG A 639 -21.91 14.60 20.29
N MET A 640 -23.15 14.54 20.79
CA MET A 640 -23.58 15.44 21.86
C MET A 640 -22.83 15.20 23.18
N PRO A 641 -22.77 16.20 24.09
CA PRO A 641 -22.18 16.03 25.42
C PRO A 641 -22.83 14.91 26.23
N LYS A 642 -22.08 14.29 27.17
CA LYS A 642 -22.60 13.17 28.01
C LYS A 642 -23.91 13.49 28.72
N ARG A 643 -24.12 14.74 29.17
CA ARG A 643 -25.38 15.19 29.81
C ARG A 643 -26.60 15.09 28.88
N HIS A 644 -26.44 15.39 27.59
CA HIS A 644 -27.50 15.33 26.59
C HIS A 644 -27.82 13.88 26.23
N ILE A 645 -26.80 13.05 26.10
CA ILE A 645 -26.94 11.60 25.87
C ILE A 645 -27.66 10.94 27.05
N SER A 646 -27.30 11.32 28.27
CA SER A 646 -27.93 10.78 29.49
C SER A 646 -29.43 11.10 29.54
N GLU A 647 -29.84 12.33 29.20
CA GLU A 647 -31.27 12.68 29.15
C GLU A 647 -31.99 11.98 27.98
N TYR A 648 -31.35 11.85 26.81
CA TYR A 648 -31.90 11.07 25.69
C TYR A 648 -32.19 9.62 26.07
N LEU A 649 -31.18 8.93 26.64
CA LEU A 649 -31.32 7.55 27.08
C LEU A 649 -32.35 7.42 28.19
N ARG A 650 -32.42 8.38 29.13
CA ARG A 650 -33.45 8.37 30.18
C ARG A 650 -34.86 8.38 29.60
N GLY A 651 -35.16 9.30 28.69
CA GLY A 651 -36.49 9.34 28.06
C GLY A 651 -36.82 8.08 27.26
N LEU A 652 -35.82 7.48 26.61
CA LEU A 652 -35.98 6.23 25.87
C LEU A 652 -36.24 5.03 26.78
N PHE A 653 -35.47 4.88 27.86
CA PHE A 653 -35.62 3.76 28.80
C PHE A 653 -36.84 3.91 29.71
N ASP A 654 -37.26 5.13 30.04
CA ASP A 654 -38.49 5.34 30.81
C ASP A 654 -39.74 4.92 30.01
N THR A 655 -39.68 4.91 28.66
CA THR A 655 -40.80 4.49 27.80
C THR A 655 -40.73 3.01 27.41
N ASP A 656 -39.63 2.57 26.81
CA ASP A 656 -39.49 1.21 26.24
C ASP A 656 -38.54 0.30 27.05
N GLY A 657 -38.03 0.78 28.19
CA GLY A 657 -37.14 0.01 29.06
C GLY A 657 -37.91 -0.98 29.93
N THR A 658 -37.29 -2.11 30.22
CA THR A 658 -37.83 -3.13 31.12
C THR A 658 -36.77 -3.50 32.15
N VAL A 659 -37.18 -3.61 33.41
CA VAL A 659 -36.31 -4.06 34.51
C VAL A 659 -36.72 -5.48 34.91
N GLY A 660 -35.83 -6.44 34.65
CA GLY A 660 -35.97 -7.81 35.11
C GLY A 660 -35.17 -8.03 36.40
N ILE A 661 -35.80 -8.55 37.46
CA ILE A 661 -35.12 -8.89 38.71
C ILE A 661 -35.03 -10.41 38.83
N LYS A 662 -33.82 -10.97 38.93
CA LYS A 662 -33.57 -12.39 39.23
C LYS A 662 -33.10 -12.54 40.69
N LYS A 663 -33.92 -13.19 41.52
CA LYS A 663 -33.53 -13.55 42.90
C LYS A 663 -32.69 -14.83 42.91
N PRO A 664 -31.74 -15.04 43.86
CA PRO A 664 -31.41 -14.18 45.02
C PRO A 664 -30.45 -13.02 44.71
N TYR A 665 -29.75 -13.04 43.56
CA TYR A 665 -28.87 -11.95 43.11
C TYR A 665 -28.99 -11.75 41.60
N GLY A 666 -29.09 -10.49 41.19
CA GLY A 666 -29.05 -10.07 39.79
C GLY A 666 -30.31 -9.32 39.34
N GLY A 667 -30.10 -8.31 38.51
CA GLY A 667 -31.14 -7.63 37.75
C GLY A 667 -30.58 -7.27 36.38
N CYS A 668 -31.43 -7.24 35.37
CA CYS A 668 -31.07 -6.77 34.04
C CYS A 668 -32.01 -5.66 33.62
N ILE A 669 -31.46 -4.64 32.99
CA ILE A 669 -32.25 -3.64 32.26
C ILE A 669 -32.18 -4.04 30.79
N SER A 670 -33.34 -4.17 30.15
CA SER A 670 -33.45 -4.49 28.74
C SER A 670 -34.20 -3.37 28.01
N PHE A 671 -33.80 -3.12 26.78
CA PHE A 671 -34.49 -2.24 25.85
C PHE A 671 -34.75 -3.03 24.57
N SER A 672 -35.99 -3.03 24.10
CA SER A 672 -36.42 -3.80 22.93
C SER A 672 -36.82 -2.84 21.81
N THR A 673 -36.34 -3.09 20.60
CA THR A 673 -36.74 -2.29 19.43
C THR A 673 -36.73 -3.14 18.17
N ILE A 674 -37.60 -2.79 17.23
CA ILE A 674 -37.64 -3.41 15.89
C ILE A 674 -36.52 -2.85 14.99
N SER A 675 -35.95 -1.68 15.31
CA SER A 675 -34.87 -1.06 14.53
C SER A 675 -33.49 -1.59 14.98
N PRO A 676 -32.78 -2.38 14.14
CA PRO A 676 -31.44 -2.86 14.46
C PRO A 676 -30.43 -1.72 14.63
N GLU A 677 -30.59 -0.66 13.85
CA GLU A 677 -29.72 0.51 13.88
C GLU A 677 -29.87 1.28 15.20
N LEU A 678 -31.12 1.45 15.69
CA LEU A 678 -31.35 2.05 17.00
C LEU A 678 -30.70 1.22 18.11
N ALA A 679 -30.88 -0.10 18.12
CA ALA A 679 -30.29 -0.98 19.13
C ALA A 679 -28.75 -0.85 19.18
N ARG A 680 -28.09 -0.90 18.02
CA ARG A 680 -26.64 -0.76 17.90
C ARG A 680 -26.14 0.61 18.37
N LYS A 681 -26.83 1.69 18.01
CA LYS A 681 -26.43 3.05 18.41
C LYS A 681 -26.72 3.36 19.87
N VAL A 682 -27.77 2.79 20.45
CA VAL A 682 -28.01 2.82 21.90
C VAL A 682 -26.87 2.12 22.65
N GLN A 683 -26.39 0.97 22.16
CA GLN A 683 -25.21 0.31 22.73
C GLN A 683 -23.97 1.23 22.69
N LEU A 684 -23.76 1.98 21.60
CA LEU A 684 -22.66 2.96 21.51
C LEU A 684 -22.83 4.14 22.49
N LEU A 685 -24.05 4.65 22.65
CA LEU A 685 -24.34 5.73 23.59
C LEU A 685 -24.11 5.29 25.05
N LEU A 686 -24.51 4.06 25.40
CA LEU A 686 -24.22 3.46 26.70
C LEU A 686 -22.72 3.30 26.92
N LEU A 687 -21.97 2.87 25.89
CA LEU A 687 -20.51 2.75 25.96
C LEU A 687 -19.79 4.09 26.18
N ARG A 688 -20.34 5.21 25.66
CA ARG A 688 -19.85 6.58 25.99
C ARG A 688 -20.04 6.96 27.46
N LEU A 689 -20.98 6.31 28.15
CA LEU A 689 -21.22 6.48 29.59
C LEU A 689 -20.48 5.43 30.43
N GLY A 690 -19.60 4.61 29.82
CA GLY A 690 -18.89 3.52 30.50
C GLY A 690 -19.77 2.30 30.80
N ILE A 691 -20.95 2.20 30.18
CA ILE A 691 -21.90 1.10 30.39
C ILE A 691 -21.76 0.11 29.24
N THR A 692 -21.20 -1.07 29.54
CA THR A 692 -21.16 -2.19 28.59
C THR A 692 -22.52 -2.88 28.53
N SER A 693 -23.09 -3.02 27.34
CA SER A 693 -24.36 -3.72 27.11
C SER A 693 -24.25 -4.76 26.00
N ARG A 694 -25.22 -5.69 25.95
CA ARG A 694 -25.33 -6.73 24.92
C ARG A 694 -26.57 -6.50 24.07
N VAL A 695 -26.46 -6.69 22.75
CA VAL A 695 -27.59 -6.66 21.81
C VAL A 695 -27.87 -8.08 21.34
N TYR A 696 -29.13 -8.49 21.44
CA TYR A 696 -29.60 -9.78 20.92
C TYR A 696 -30.54 -9.50 19.75
N PHE A 697 -30.32 -10.20 18.63
CA PHE A 697 -31.23 -10.19 17.50
C PHE A 697 -32.06 -11.47 17.56
N SER A 698 -33.38 -11.33 17.75
CA SER A 698 -34.34 -12.43 17.83
C SER A 698 -35.06 -12.66 16.51
#